data_AF-A0A958HGG6-F1
#
_entry.id   AF-A0A958HGG6-F1
#
_cell.length_a   1.000
_cell.length_b   1.000
_cell.length_c   1.000
_cell.angle_alpha   90.00
_cell.angle_beta   90.00
_cell.angle_gamma   90.00
#
_symmetry.space_group_name_H-M   'P 1'
#
loop_
_entity.id
_entity.type
_entity.pdbx_description
1 polymer ?
#
loop_
_entity_poly.entity_id
_entity_poly.type
_entity_poly.pdbx_seq_one_letter_code
_entity_poly.pdbx_strand_id
1 'polypeptide(L)'
;IEIFAGDTKVLASAESGVVRDDVTAATANADALNALLAAGQPVALSTPGTIWLSKPLRLHDYSSLTVGAGVWLMLVASAKCAIIRNRDAQNALPVTAMSISGGVVTLAEKGHAYSVGETVYIENCLTNTTLNGPKVITAVEPGVSWSFAGLGALPTNTNEQRIMTSVYNPLAGASFVRAANIVTVTQAGHKRQQGDHVYIAGLTDASFNGKAKILSVLPGVSWTYASVGSDGAATGTANVLGNTGIDLVLRYDGNRAGQAPEGGAGLDEWLDFPCQFVNVGNMRVHAPAIRNFWWRGLGFWNAGEIDVPLCRFYRGSVGIQFDSFCDGIRVGTALGTQMSDDVMAWGVTDQSGPFAETAPPSGPGNMGTLSVQVIDGDSPTGMFKIYSAAGYDLGYMDIGVLRGTGRGVSGDSNVGVSGGTAQHLRIRSFNASPGEAGHFGINLAGLASMGSLVVDASVDNYSGQHQTFFCRAAIPSIESIRFSNHRSMTYCAGTYPGFQVESSCVVGDLFLSGRLSAGVASSAGVAAINCASTGRIKNLTLQDVQIYGGGAYGSANYYGRGIAEPAGGRIDRIMLRNVTLADGQLDSLVNLGGGSTTTEIIVNGVNQGLVDDTPRGKPASFFNDNSSAKSFQVAISALSVRDVANRVFQFSGSGTHRVVGSGVARTSALTSAPYRFALLTTGTHSTSIDCPEAWVDLGANAGAPPARLAPLPGDRLFNANGTGQGAYIRVAAGTWSAI
;
A
#
# COMPACT_ATOMS: atom_id res chain seq x y z
N ILE A 1 -23.80 -6.76 19.08
CA ILE A 1 -23.19 -7.25 20.33
C ILE A 1 -23.31 -8.75 20.28
N GLU A 2 -22.31 -9.42 19.70
CA GLU A 2 -22.20 -10.88 19.80
C GLU A 2 -21.21 -11.17 20.92
N ILE A 3 -21.71 -11.80 21.97
CA ILE A 3 -20.93 -12.28 23.10
C ILE A 3 -20.44 -13.66 22.68
N PHE A 4 -19.15 -13.79 22.36
CA PHE A 4 -18.54 -15.08 22.05
C PHE A 4 -18.47 -15.92 23.32
N ALA A 5 -19.20 -17.04 23.30
CA ALA A 5 -19.05 -18.15 24.23
C ALA A 5 -17.95 -19.08 23.71
N GLY A 6 -16.88 -19.22 24.50
CA GLY A 6 -15.76 -20.12 24.24
C GLY A 6 -14.54 -19.66 25.03
N ASP A 7 -14.19 -20.40 26.08
CA ASP A 7 -13.14 -20.15 27.08
C ASP A 7 -13.41 -19.02 28.09
N THR A 8 -14.25 -19.31 29.09
CA THR A 8 -14.24 -18.58 30.37
C THR A 8 -12.93 -18.84 31.11
N LYS A 9 -11.85 -18.15 30.71
CA LYS A 9 -10.71 -17.90 31.60
C LYS A 9 -11.25 -17.07 32.77
N VAL A 10 -11.29 -17.67 33.96
CA VAL A 10 -11.62 -16.96 35.20
C VAL A 10 -10.60 -15.85 35.38
N LEU A 11 -11.03 -14.59 35.21
CA LEU A 11 -10.17 -13.43 35.37
C LEU A 11 -9.87 -13.24 36.86
N ALA A 12 -8.59 -13.24 37.24
CA ALA A 12 -8.21 -12.80 38.58
C ALA A 12 -8.44 -11.28 38.66
N SER A 13 -9.20 -10.81 39.64
CA SER A 13 -9.37 -9.38 39.84
C SER A 13 -8.05 -8.79 40.34
N ALA A 14 -7.33 -8.11 39.46
CA ALA A 14 -6.07 -7.43 39.78
C ALA A 14 -6.27 -6.14 40.59
N GLU A 15 -7.52 -5.81 40.98
CA GLU A 15 -7.85 -4.56 41.64
C GLU A 15 -7.25 -4.43 43.03
N SER A 16 -6.97 -5.54 43.71
CA SER A 16 -6.33 -5.53 45.03
C SER A 16 -4.87 -5.09 44.90
N GLY A 17 -4.57 -3.86 45.32
CA GLY A 17 -3.21 -3.31 45.34
C GLY A 17 -2.90 -2.28 44.24
N VAL A 18 -3.86 -1.98 43.36
CA VAL A 18 -3.72 -0.93 42.34
C VAL A 18 -4.43 0.34 42.78
N VAL A 19 -3.68 1.43 42.88
CA VAL A 19 -4.16 2.78 43.25
C VAL A 19 -4.47 3.59 41.99
N ARG A 20 -5.55 4.37 42.02
CA ARG A 20 -6.05 5.19 40.90
C ARG A 20 -5.95 6.67 41.19
N ASP A 21 -5.80 7.45 40.14
CA ASP A 21 -5.77 8.91 40.13
C ASP A 21 -4.72 9.52 41.08
N ASP A 22 -3.68 8.73 41.38
CA ASP A 22 -2.54 9.11 42.20
C ASP A 22 -1.25 8.79 41.44
N VAL A 23 -0.55 9.85 41.02
CA VAL A 23 0.72 9.74 40.30
C VAL A 23 1.85 9.17 41.17
N THR A 24 1.76 9.33 42.50
CA THR A 24 2.80 8.87 43.43
C THR A 24 2.81 7.34 43.57
N ALA A 25 1.68 6.69 43.27
CA ALA A 25 1.55 5.23 43.31
C ALA A 25 2.12 4.53 42.06
N ALA A 26 2.66 5.28 41.09
CA ALA A 26 2.99 4.75 39.77
C ALA A 26 3.95 3.56 39.77
N THR A 27 4.98 3.58 40.62
CA THR A 27 5.92 2.47 40.77
C THR A 27 5.26 1.25 41.39
N ALA A 28 4.51 1.44 42.48
CA ALA A 28 3.80 0.35 43.16
C ALA A 28 2.76 -0.31 42.24
N ASN A 29 2.02 0.49 41.46
CA ASN A 29 1.08 0.00 40.46
C ASN A 29 1.78 -0.86 39.40
N ALA A 30 2.88 -0.37 38.82
CA ALA A 30 3.62 -1.09 37.80
C ALA A 30 4.20 -2.41 38.35
N ASP A 31 4.70 -2.43 39.59
CA ASP A 31 5.21 -3.63 40.25
C ASP A 31 4.12 -4.67 40.51
N ALA A 32 2.98 -4.24 41.07
CA ALA A 32 1.84 -5.13 41.34
C ALA A 32 1.31 -5.78 40.05
N LEU A 33 1.15 -4.99 38.99
CA LEU A 33 0.66 -5.49 37.71
C LEU A 33 1.67 -6.42 37.02
N ASN A 34 2.95 -6.09 37.04
CA ASN A 34 4.00 -6.96 36.48
C ASN A 34 4.11 -8.29 37.22
N ALA A 35 3.95 -8.31 38.54
CA ALA A 35 3.94 -9.54 39.31
C ALA A 35 2.79 -10.47 38.89
N LEU A 36 1.60 -9.91 38.65
CA LEU A 36 0.44 -10.68 38.18
C LEU A 36 0.64 -11.21 36.75
N LEU A 37 1.17 -10.38 35.85
CA LEU A 37 1.46 -10.77 34.46
C LEU A 37 2.52 -11.87 34.39
N ALA A 38 3.57 -11.78 35.21
CA ALA A 38 4.63 -12.79 35.30
C ALA A 38 4.13 -14.13 35.86
N ALA A 39 3.12 -14.11 36.74
CA ALA A 39 2.46 -15.31 37.25
C ALA A 39 1.59 -16.02 36.20
N GLY A 40 1.41 -15.43 35.01
CA GLY A 40 0.59 -15.98 33.93
C GLY A 40 -0.92 -15.96 34.22
N GLN A 41 -1.36 -15.20 35.21
CA GLN A 41 -2.77 -15.06 35.54
C GLN A 41 -3.42 -14.00 34.64
N PRO A 42 -4.68 -14.18 34.23
CA PRO A 42 -5.41 -13.13 33.54
C PRO A 42 -5.62 -11.93 34.47
N VAL A 43 -5.25 -10.74 34.02
CA VAL A 43 -5.32 -9.47 34.75
C VAL A 43 -6.52 -8.67 34.24
N ALA A 44 -7.47 -8.34 35.11
CA ALA A 44 -8.62 -7.49 34.77
C ALA A 44 -8.68 -6.24 35.65
N LEU A 45 -8.81 -5.08 35.00
CA LEU A 45 -8.92 -3.76 35.63
C LEU A 45 -10.30 -3.18 35.28
N SER A 46 -11.24 -3.17 36.21
CA SER A 46 -12.64 -2.79 35.93
C SER A 46 -13.06 -1.45 36.51
N THR A 47 -12.51 -1.06 37.66
CA THR A 47 -12.90 0.16 38.37
C THR A 47 -12.33 1.39 37.64
N PRO A 48 -13.19 2.34 37.19
CA PRO A 48 -12.79 3.54 36.47
C PRO A 48 -11.75 4.39 37.19
N GLY A 49 -10.96 5.13 36.41
CA GLY A 49 -9.89 6.00 36.90
C GLY A 49 -8.59 5.81 36.12
N THR A 50 -7.62 6.68 36.40
CA THR A 50 -6.29 6.64 35.78
C THR A 50 -5.34 5.82 36.64
N ILE A 51 -4.71 4.80 36.06
CA ILE A 51 -3.64 4.05 36.70
C ILE A 51 -2.33 4.58 36.14
N TRP A 52 -1.59 5.29 36.99
CA TRP A 52 -0.27 5.81 36.65
C TRP A 52 0.77 4.69 36.71
N LEU A 53 1.74 4.74 35.80
CA LEU A 53 2.85 3.80 35.67
C LEU A 53 4.17 4.57 35.54
N SER A 54 5.21 4.09 36.21
CA SER A 54 6.58 4.63 36.09
C SER A 54 7.49 3.79 35.20
N LYS A 55 7.04 2.59 34.83
CA LYS A 55 7.76 1.63 33.98
C LYS A 55 6.77 0.76 33.20
N PRO A 56 7.23 0.09 32.13
CA PRO A 56 6.36 -0.71 31.27
C PRO A 56 5.74 -1.90 31.99
N LEU A 57 4.52 -2.26 31.57
CA LEU A 57 3.95 -3.57 31.83
C LEU A 57 4.57 -4.58 30.85
N ARG A 58 5.14 -5.66 31.37
CA ARG A 58 5.83 -6.71 30.60
C ARG A 58 4.90 -7.91 30.43
N LEU A 59 4.55 -8.23 29.20
CA LEU A 59 3.68 -9.35 28.85
C LEU A 59 4.51 -10.62 28.63
N HIS A 60 4.13 -11.71 29.28
CA HIS A 60 4.76 -13.02 29.13
C HIS A 60 3.95 -13.90 28.17
N ASP A 61 4.46 -15.09 27.89
CA ASP A 61 3.74 -16.11 27.13
C ASP A 61 2.40 -16.41 27.80
N TYR A 62 1.33 -16.41 27.00
CA TYR A 62 -0.04 -16.69 27.42
C TYR A 62 -0.63 -15.72 28.46
N SER A 63 -0.03 -14.53 28.63
CA SER A 63 -0.57 -13.45 29.46
C SER A 63 -1.86 -12.88 28.87
N SER A 64 -2.74 -12.41 29.76
CA SER A 64 -3.95 -11.68 29.37
C SER A 64 -4.13 -10.43 30.24
N LEU A 65 -4.42 -9.29 29.60
CA LEU A 65 -4.70 -8.02 30.28
C LEU A 65 -5.94 -7.37 29.70
N THR A 66 -6.93 -7.13 30.56
CA THR A 66 -8.17 -6.42 30.21
C THR A 66 -8.25 -5.10 30.97
N VAL A 67 -8.09 -4.00 30.24
CA VAL A 67 -8.32 -2.63 30.74
C VAL A 67 -9.77 -2.26 30.43
N GLY A 68 -10.63 -2.29 31.45
CA GLY A 68 -12.07 -2.09 31.38
C GLY A 68 -12.49 -0.68 30.97
N ALA A 69 -13.77 -0.51 30.67
CA ALA A 69 -14.31 0.80 30.30
C ALA A 69 -14.15 1.81 31.44
N GLY A 70 -13.71 3.03 31.11
CA GLY A 70 -13.45 4.08 32.10
C GLY A 70 -12.10 3.97 32.82
N VAL A 71 -11.34 2.89 32.60
CA VAL A 71 -9.96 2.75 33.10
C VAL A 71 -8.96 3.24 32.06
N TRP A 72 -7.96 3.99 32.48
CA TRP A 72 -6.88 4.49 31.62
C TRP A 72 -5.52 4.14 32.20
N LEU A 73 -4.67 3.47 31.42
CA LEU A 73 -3.24 3.39 31.72
C LEU A 73 -2.56 4.69 31.25
N MET A 74 -1.62 5.21 32.04
CA MET A 74 -0.91 6.45 31.72
C MET A 74 0.49 6.46 32.36
N LEU A 75 1.50 6.93 31.64
CA LEU A 75 2.85 7.10 32.21
C LEU A 75 2.96 8.39 32.99
N VAL A 76 3.71 8.37 34.09
CA VAL A 76 4.15 9.60 34.78
C VAL A 76 5.01 10.44 33.83
N ALA A 77 4.99 11.77 34.00
CA ALA A 77 5.78 12.67 33.16
C ALA A 77 7.27 12.27 33.15
N SER A 78 7.89 12.34 31.98
CA SER A 78 9.30 11.99 31.75
C SER A 78 9.69 10.53 32.05
N ALA A 79 8.72 9.60 32.13
CA ALA A 79 9.01 8.17 32.27
C ALA A 79 9.79 7.60 31.07
N LYS A 80 9.49 8.08 29.84
CA LYS A 80 10.28 7.80 28.62
C LYS A 80 10.53 6.32 28.37
N CYS A 81 9.46 5.54 28.47
CA CYS A 81 9.43 4.12 28.17
C CYS A 81 8.05 3.75 27.63
N ALA A 82 7.89 2.49 27.19
CA ALA A 82 6.58 1.99 26.79
C ALA A 82 5.60 1.88 27.98
N ILE A 83 4.31 2.04 27.73
CA ILE A 83 3.25 1.64 28.68
C ILE A 83 3.23 0.11 28.76
N ILE A 84 3.28 -0.56 27.61
CA ILE A 84 3.21 -2.01 27.49
C ILE A 84 4.22 -2.52 26.47
N ARG A 85 4.89 -3.61 26.82
CA ARG A 85 5.74 -4.37 25.89
C ARG A 85 5.75 -5.85 26.24
N ASN A 86 6.06 -6.74 25.29
CA ASN A 86 6.27 -8.15 25.64
C ASN A 86 7.67 -8.36 26.27
N ARG A 87 7.83 -9.44 27.03
CA ARG A 87 9.05 -9.77 27.80
C ARG A 87 10.28 -9.78 26.91
N ASP A 88 10.15 -10.44 25.76
CA ASP A 88 11.22 -10.71 24.79
C ASP A 88 11.39 -9.55 23.78
N ALA A 89 10.63 -8.47 23.92
CA ALA A 89 10.88 -7.26 23.14
C ALA A 89 12.23 -6.68 23.53
N GLN A 90 13.07 -6.41 22.54
CA GLN A 90 14.25 -5.59 22.73
C GLN A 90 13.88 -4.15 23.08
N ASN A 91 14.81 -3.42 23.67
CA ASN A 91 14.83 -1.97 23.70
C ASN A 91 15.87 -1.46 22.70
N ALA A 92 15.55 -0.34 22.05
CA ALA A 92 16.42 0.35 21.11
C ALA A 92 16.91 1.65 21.73
N LEU A 93 18.22 1.76 21.95
CA LEU A 93 18.85 2.86 22.68
C LEU A 93 19.80 3.65 21.76
N PRO A 94 19.83 5.00 21.86
CA PRO A 94 20.88 5.78 21.21
C PRO A 94 22.24 5.54 21.88
N VAL A 95 23.34 5.82 21.17
CA VAL A 95 24.70 5.80 21.74
C VAL A 95 24.83 6.76 22.92
N THR A 96 24.09 7.87 22.91
CA THR A 96 24.08 8.85 24.01
C THR A 96 23.54 8.27 25.32
N ALA A 97 22.82 7.14 25.29
CA ALA A 97 22.43 6.41 26.49
C ALA A 97 23.57 5.54 27.05
N MET A 98 24.68 5.36 26.33
CA MET A 98 25.83 4.57 26.75
C MET A 98 26.98 5.48 27.23
N SER A 99 27.63 5.08 28.32
CA SER A 99 28.91 5.66 28.77
C SER A 99 29.90 4.56 29.09
N ILE A 100 31.20 4.81 28.86
CA ILE A 100 32.29 3.88 29.19
C ILE A 100 33.31 4.62 30.03
N SER A 101 33.52 4.17 31.27
CA SER A 101 34.49 4.76 32.20
C SER A 101 35.04 3.71 33.15
N GLY A 102 36.36 3.70 33.36
CA GLY A 102 37.01 2.82 34.33
C GLY A 102 36.80 1.31 34.09
N GLY A 103 36.56 0.88 32.84
CA GLY A 103 36.25 -0.52 32.51
C GLY A 103 34.81 -0.94 32.77
N VAL A 104 33.93 0.04 33.03
CA VAL A 104 32.50 -0.16 33.22
C VAL A 104 31.76 0.53 32.08
N VAL A 105 30.83 -0.19 31.48
CA VAL A 105 29.85 0.35 30.54
C VAL A 105 28.54 0.53 31.29
N THR A 106 27.96 1.72 31.23
CA THR A 106 26.64 2.03 31.81
C THR A 106 25.68 2.44 30.71
N LEU A 107 24.50 1.82 30.71
CA LEU A 107 23.39 2.11 29.82
C LEU A 107 22.24 2.76 30.59
N ALA A 108 21.83 3.94 30.16
CA ALA A 108 20.64 4.63 30.63
C ALA A 108 19.41 4.08 29.90
N GLU A 109 18.71 3.14 30.53
CA GLU A 109 17.52 2.48 29.97
C GLU A 109 16.33 2.73 30.91
N LYS A 110 15.67 3.88 30.75
CA LYS A 110 14.54 4.29 31.60
C LYS A 110 13.43 3.23 31.58
N GLY A 111 12.90 2.90 32.76
CA GLY A 111 11.84 1.91 32.94
C GLY A 111 12.27 0.44 32.86
N HIS A 112 13.57 0.13 32.77
CA HIS A 112 14.03 -1.27 32.79
C HIS A 112 13.69 -1.98 34.12
N ALA A 113 13.64 -3.32 34.07
CA ALA A 113 13.33 -4.17 35.23
C ALA A 113 14.46 -5.18 35.54
N TYR A 114 15.70 -4.82 35.18
CA TYR A 114 16.83 -5.71 35.36
C TYR A 114 17.36 -5.74 36.80
N SER A 115 18.01 -6.84 37.15
CA SER A 115 18.66 -7.05 38.45
C SER A 115 20.15 -7.37 38.28
N VAL A 116 20.95 -7.11 39.31
CA VAL A 116 22.37 -7.49 39.33
C VAL A 116 22.52 -9.02 39.18
N GLY A 117 23.46 -9.45 38.35
CA GLY A 117 23.71 -10.87 38.04
C GLY A 117 22.89 -11.42 36.86
N GLU A 118 21.86 -10.70 36.40
CA GLU A 118 21.15 -11.08 35.18
C GLU A 118 22.03 -10.90 33.95
N THR A 119 21.72 -11.66 32.89
CA THR A 119 22.38 -11.52 31.60
C THR A 119 21.46 -10.84 30.59
N VAL A 120 21.94 -9.74 30.02
CA VAL A 120 21.28 -9.02 28.93
C VAL A 120 22.06 -9.28 27.64
N TYR A 121 21.36 -9.42 26.54
CA TYR A 121 21.97 -9.56 25.23
C TYR A 121 22.04 -8.20 24.53
N ILE A 122 23.24 -7.79 24.12
CA ILE A 122 23.49 -6.52 23.44
C ILE A 122 23.84 -6.76 21.98
N GLU A 123 23.26 -5.99 21.07
CA GLU A 123 23.60 -6.03 19.65
C GLU A 123 23.78 -4.64 19.04
N ASN A 124 24.31 -4.65 17.82
CA ASN A 124 24.45 -3.50 16.93
C ASN A 124 25.49 -2.45 17.36
N CYS A 125 26.46 -2.74 18.23
CA CYS A 125 27.60 -1.84 18.48
C CYS A 125 28.63 -1.92 17.33
N LEU A 126 28.62 -0.95 16.39
CA LEU A 126 29.30 -1.10 15.09
C LEU A 126 30.84 -1.00 15.11
N THR A 127 31.43 -0.11 15.90
CA THR A 127 32.91 0.03 15.98
C THR A 127 33.53 -0.56 17.22
N ASN A 128 32.74 -0.76 18.28
CA ASN A 128 33.14 -1.51 19.46
C ASN A 128 32.32 -2.80 19.56
N THR A 129 32.54 -3.71 18.61
CA THR A 129 31.80 -4.97 18.51
C THR A 129 32.04 -5.91 19.69
N THR A 130 33.08 -5.67 20.50
CA THR A 130 33.32 -6.41 21.76
C THR A 130 32.21 -6.21 22.78
N LEU A 131 31.42 -5.14 22.65
CA LEU A 131 30.25 -4.86 23.48
C LEU A 131 29.01 -5.68 23.08
N ASN A 132 29.02 -6.33 21.91
CA ASN A 132 27.92 -7.20 21.49
C ASN A 132 27.95 -8.54 22.24
N GLY A 133 26.82 -9.25 22.18
CA GLY A 133 26.61 -10.55 22.82
C GLY A 133 26.11 -10.47 24.26
N PRO A 134 26.14 -11.58 25.00
CA PRO A 134 25.64 -11.64 26.37
C PRO A 134 26.55 -10.87 27.34
N LYS A 135 25.94 -10.02 28.18
CA LYS A 135 26.60 -9.23 29.22
C LYS A 135 25.95 -9.46 30.58
N VAL A 136 26.77 -9.77 31.58
CA VAL A 136 26.32 -9.93 32.97
C VAL A 136 26.25 -8.54 33.62
N ILE A 137 25.09 -8.23 34.20
CA ILE A 137 24.85 -6.97 34.89
C ILE A 137 25.62 -6.96 36.21
N THR A 138 26.44 -5.92 36.41
CA THR A 138 27.26 -5.72 37.61
C THR A 138 26.71 -4.65 38.55
N ALA A 139 25.91 -3.70 38.04
CA ALA A 139 25.24 -2.67 38.85
C ALA A 139 23.90 -2.27 38.23
N VAL A 140 22.96 -1.82 39.06
CA VAL A 140 21.63 -1.36 38.66
C VAL A 140 21.24 -0.13 39.48
N GLU A 141 20.75 0.90 38.80
CA GLU A 141 19.91 1.96 39.35
C GLU A 141 18.46 1.70 38.90
N PRO A 142 17.57 1.22 39.80
CA PRO A 142 16.27 0.68 39.41
C PRO A 142 15.44 1.63 38.55
N GLY A 143 15.09 1.18 37.34
CA GLY A 143 14.24 1.93 36.41
C GLY A 143 14.94 3.10 35.72
N VAL A 144 16.26 3.25 35.88
CA VAL A 144 17.04 4.36 35.32
C VAL A 144 18.19 3.86 34.48
N SER A 145 19.08 3.04 35.06
CA SER A 145 20.32 2.62 34.39
C SER A 145 20.85 1.30 34.91
N TRP A 146 21.72 0.66 34.13
CA TRP A 146 22.41 -0.56 34.51
C TRP A 146 23.80 -0.63 33.87
N SER A 147 24.69 -1.43 34.47
CA SER A 147 26.10 -1.50 34.06
C SER A 147 26.62 -2.92 33.90
N PHE A 148 27.66 -3.07 33.08
CA PHE A 148 28.41 -4.31 32.90
C PHE A 148 29.91 -4.00 32.66
N ALA A 149 30.76 -5.02 32.73
CA ALA A 149 32.19 -4.85 32.45
C ALA A 149 32.46 -4.70 30.94
N GLY A 150 33.19 -3.66 30.55
CA GLY A 150 33.56 -3.45 29.15
C GLY A 150 34.59 -2.33 28.98
N LEU A 151 35.34 -2.38 27.89
CA LEU A 151 36.46 -1.48 27.60
C LEU A 151 36.34 -0.90 26.18
N GLY A 152 37.17 0.10 25.89
CA GLY A 152 37.27 0.72 24.57
C GLY A 152 36.48 2.02 24.45
N ALA A 153 36.35 2.50 23.22
CA ALA A 153 35.59 3.70 22.90
C ALA A 153 34.10 3.40 22.78
N LEU A 154 33.26 4.45 22.86
CA LEU A 154 31.86 4.34 22.50
C LEU A 154 31.72 3.88 21.04
N PRO A 155 30.70 3.06 20.73
CA PRO A 155 30.41 2.71 19.35
C PRO A 155 30.01 3.96 18.57
N THR A 156 30.35 4.02 17.28
CA THR A 156 30.10 5.19 16.42
C THR A 156 28.76 5.09 15.69
N ASN A 157 27.76 4.48 16.31
CA ASN A 157 26.45 4.35 15.67
C ASN A 157 25.80 5.73 15.47
N THR A 158 25.07 5.87 14.37
CA THR A 158 24.20 7.03 14.12
C THR A 158 22.88 6.92 14.89
N ASN A 159 22.05 7.97 14.84
CA ASN A 159 20.71 7.94 15.45
C ASN A 159 19.75 6.94 14.78
N GLU A 160 20.05 6.52 13.56
CA GLU A 160 19.30 5.49 12.81
C GLU A 160 19.83 4.07 13.12
N GLN A 161 20.93 3.97 13.87
CA GLN A 161 21.59 2.72 14.23
C GLN A 161 21.51 2.52 15.75
N ARG A 162 20.37 2.06 16.24
CA ARG A 162 20.19 1.89 17.69
C ARG A 162 20.97 0.71 18.25
N ILE A 163 21.48 0.86 19.47
CA ILE A 163 21.98 -0.26 20.27
C ILE A 163 20.78 -1.04 20.78
N MET A 164 20.80 -2.36 20.59
CA MET A 164 19.68 -3.21 20.97
C MET A 164 19.99 -3.94 22.27
N THR A 165 19.08 -3.90 23.23
CA THR A 165 19.16 -4.65 24.49
C THR A 165 17.97 -5.57 24.61
N SER A 166 18.19 -6.85 24.91
CA SER A 166 17.10 -7.82 25.05
C SER A 166 17.38 -8.86 26.13
N VAL A 167 16.35 -9.62 26.51
CA VAL A 167 16.51 -10.79 27.37
C VAL A 167 17.39 -11.81 26.65
N TYR A 168 18.31 -12.43 27.39
CA TYR A 168 19.13 -13.53 26.87
C TYR A 168 18.49 -14.88 27.20
N ASN A 169 18.09 -15.63 26.18
CA ASN A 169 17.52 -16.96 26.32
C ASN A 169 18.34 -18.00 25.52
N PRO A 170 19.50 -18.44 26.06
CA PRO A 170 20.46 -19.24 25.32
C PRO A 170 20.05 -20.70 25.15
N LEU A 171 20.22 -21.22 23.94
CA LEU A 171 20.25 -22.66 23.66
C LEU A 171 21.55 -23.04 22.94
N ALA A 172 22.21 -24.11 23.39
CA ALA A 172 23.41 -24.62 22.72
C ALA A 172 23.06 -25.11 21.31
N GLY A 173 23.94 -24.86 20.33
CA GLY A 173 23.76 -25.27 18.94
C GLY A 173 23.53 -26.77 18.76
N ALA A 174 24.17 -27.59 19.61
CA ALA A 174 23.94 -29.05 19.63
C ALA A 174 22.48 -29.45 19.91
N SER A 175 21.66 -28.53 20.42
CA SER A 175 20.22 -28.73 20.63
C SER A 175 19.42 -28.64 19.32
N PHE A 176 19.99 -28.09 18.24
CA PHE A 176 19.38 -27.92 16.93
C PHE A 176 19.96 -28.96 15.98
N VAL A 177 19.17 -29.98 15.62
CA VAL A 177 19.59 -31.05 14.72
C VAL A 177 18.70 -31.07 13.48
N ARG A 178 19.28 -30.81 12.31
CA ARG A 178 18.58 -30.89 11.02
C ARG A 178 18.65 -32.31 10.46
N ALA A 179 17.51 -32.81 10.01
CA ALA A 179 17.39 -34.00 9.16
C ALA A 179 16.28 -33.76 8.13
N ALA A 180 16.58 -33.95 6.85
CA ALA A 180 15.63 -33.79 5.75
C ALA A 180 14.90 -32.42 5.76
N ASN A 181 15.67 -31.34 5.94
CA ASN A 181 15.18 -29.94 6.06
C ASN A 181 14.21 -29.67 7.22
N ILE A 182 14.13 -30.57 8.20
CA ILE A 182 13.42 -30.36 9.45
C ILE A 182 14.45 -30.29 10.58
N VAL A 183 14.42 -29.19 11.34
CA VAL A 183 15.26 -29.01 12.52
C VAL A 183 14.45 -29.43 13.74
N THR A 184 14.99 -30.37 14.51
CA THR A 184 14.50 -30.71 15.85
C THR A 184 15.30 -29.92 16.87
N VAL A 185 14.59 -29.16 17.71
CA VAL A 185 15.18 -28.37 18.79
C VAL A 185 14.83 -28.99 20.13
N THR A 186 15.86 -29.42 20.87
CA THR A 186 15.69 -29.95 22.22
C THR A 186 15.71 -28.80 23.23
N GLN A 187 14.62 -28.60 23.96
CA GLN A 187 14.47 -27.52 24.93
C GLN A 187 13.67 -28.00 26.15
N ALA A 188 14.35 -28.48 27.19
CA ALA A 188 13.66 -28.94 28.39
C ALA A 188 12.80 -27.84 29.04
N GLY A 189 11.57 -28.19 29.43
CA GLY A 189 10.65 -27.31 30.16
C GLY A 189 9.96 -26.21 29.33
N HIS A 190 10.09 -26.23 28.00
CA HIS A 190 9.43 -25.24 27.16
C HIS A 190 7.89 -25.35 27.24
N LYS A 191 7.20 -24.22 27.03
CA LYS A 191 5.72 -24.14 26.95
C LYS A 191 5.17 -23.94 25.53
N ARG A 192 6.06 -23.98 24.54
CA ARG A 192 5.75 -23.84 23.11
C ARG A 192 4.66 -24.81 22.65
N GLN A 193 3.85 -24.36 21.70
CA GLN A 193 2.80 -25.10 21.02
C GLN A 193 3.07 -25.12 19.51
N GLN A 194 2.41 -26.06 18.82
CA GLN A 194 2.41 -26.09 17.36
C GLN A 194 1.80 -24.79 16.82
N GLY A 195 2.43 -24.18 15.83
CA GLY A 195 2.02 -22.91 15.24
C GLY A 195 2.61 -21.67 15.90
N ASP A 196 3.29 -21.78 17.05
CA ASP A 196 4.02 -20.66 17.64
C ASP A 196 5.15 -20.17 16.74
N HIS A 197 5.49 -18.89 16.87
CA HIS A 197 6.65 -18.30 16.22
C HIS A 197 7.82 -18.17 17.19
N VAL A 198 9.01 -18.50 16.70
CA VAL A 198 10.30 -18.32 17.40
C VAL A 198 11.28 -17.57 16.51
N TYR A 199 12.18 -16.83 17.15
CA TYR A 199 13.16 -15.96 16.50
C TYR A 199 14.53 -16.40 16.99
N ILE A 200 15.32 -16.93 16.08
CA ILE A 200 16.57 -17.64 16.36
C ILE A 200 17.71 -16.83 15.76
N ALA A 201 18.76 -16.60 16.54
CA ALA A 201 20.00 -15.98 16.06
C ALA A 201 21.21 -16.48 16.86
N GLY A 202 22.41 -16.29 16.33
CA GLY A 202 23.67 -16.59 17.03
C GLY A 202 24.27 -17.97 16.75
N LEU A 203 23.59 -18.83 15.99
CA LEU A 203 24.19 -20.07 15.48
C LEU A 203 25.16 -19.77 14.35
N THR A 204 26.26 -20.53 14.28
CA THR A 204 27.32 -20.34 13.28
C THR A 204 26.84 -20.65 11.86
N ASP A 205 26.05 -21.71 11.69
CA ASP A 205 25.36 -21.96 10.43
C ASP A 205 24.09 -21.10 10.38
N ALA A 206 24.15 -20.03 9.59
CA ALA A 206 23.08 -19.05 9.45
C ALA A 206 21.77 -19.64 8.92
N SER A 207 21.79 -20.80 8.26
CA SER A 207 20.57 -21.45 7.76
C SER A 207 19.65 -21.95 8.89
N PHE A 208 20.15 -22.10 10.12
CA PHE A 208 19.32 -22.41 11.29
C PHE A 208 18.67 -21.16 11.92
N ASN A 209 19.18 -19.96 11.62
CA ASN A 209 18.71 -18.71 12.20
C ASN A 209 17.49 -18.17 11.42
N GLY A 210 16.78 -17.20 12.01
CA GLY A 210 15.62 -16.52 11.40
C GLY A 210 14.33 -16.66 12.21
N LYS A 211 13.23 -16.17 11.61
CA LYS A 211 11.86 -16.43 12.08
C LYS A 211 11.43 -17.83 11.65
N ALA A 212 10.96 -18.64 12.58
CA ALA A 212 10.45 -19.98 12.33
C ALA A 212 9.07 -20.18 12.95
N LYS A 213 8.19 -20.90 12.23
CA LYS A 213 6.92 -21.39 12.75
C LYS A 213 7.09 -22.84 13.21
N ILE A 214 6.64 -23.15 14.42
CA ILE A 214 6.76 -24.48 15.00
C ILE A 214 5.79 -25.45 14.29
N LEU A 215 6.35 -26.54 13.76
CA LEU A 215 5.61 -27.55 12.99
C LEU A 215 5.06 -28.67 13.87
N SER A 216 5.81 -29.09 14.89
CA SER A 216 5.39 -30.12 15.84
C SER A 216 6.06 -29.92 17.19
N VAL A 217 5.43 -30.47 18.24
CA VAL A 217 5.88 -30.33 19.63
C VAL A 217 5.79 -31.67 20.35
N LEU A 218 6.86 -32.01 21.07
CA LEU A 218 6.84 -32.94 22.19
C LEU A 218 6.86 -32.11 23.49
N PRO A 219 5.72 -32.00 24.21
CA PRO A 219 5.56 -31.05 25.30
C PRO A 219 6.67 -31.10 26.35
N GLY A 220 7.30 -29.95 26.63
CA GLY A 220 8.36 -29.80 27.62
C GLY A 220 9.69 -30.45 27.26
N VAL A 221 9.86 -30.98 26.03
CA VAL A 221 11.05 -31.70 25.60
C VAL A 221 11.65 -31.09 24.34
N SER A 222 10.87 -31.01 23.26
CA SER A 222 11.40 -30.59 21.95
C SER A 222 10.31 -30.06 21.03
N TRP A 223 10.72 -29.29 20.04
CA TRP A 223 9.86 -28.78 18.97
C TRP A 223 10.60 -28.79 17.64
N THR A 224 9.87 -28.72 16.52
CA THR A 224 10.46 -28.76 15.18
C THR A 224 10.08 -27.56 14.32
N TYR A 225 10.94 -27.20 13.36
CA TYR A 225 10.65 -26.22 12.31
C TYR A 225 11.30 -26.59 10.98
N ALA A 226 10.79 -26.02 9.89
CA ALA A 226 11.40 -26.20 8.56
C ALA A 226 12.59 -25.25 8.39
N SER A 227 13.71 -25.77 7.91
CA SER A 227 14.89 -25.00 7.55
C SER A 227 15.70 -25.78 6.52
N VAL A 228 16.03 -25.14 5.40
CA VAL A 228 16.76 -25.77 4.29
C VAL A 228 18.26 -25.66 4.53
N GLY A 229 18.98 -26.79 4.43
CA GLY A 229 20.43 -26.83 4.56
C GLY A 229 20.95 -28.24 4.77
N SER A 230 22.26 -28.36 5.02
CA SER A 230 22.89 -29.66 5.29
C SER A 230 22.36 -30.29 6.58
N ASP A 231 22.17 -31.60 6.56
CA ASP A 231 21.83 -32.38 7.75
C ASP A 231 22.98 -32.32 8.78
N GLY A 232 22.63 -32.33 10.07
CA GLY A 232 23.58 -32.27 11.17
C GLY A 232 23.16 -31.36 12.31
N ALA A 233 23.98 -31.32 13.36
CA ALA A 233 23.79 -30.43 14.49
C ALA A 233 24.39 -29.05 14.21
N ALA A 234 23.72 -28.00 14.65
CA ALA A 234 24.28 -26.65 14.61
C ALA A 234 25.42 -26.49 15.62
N THR A 235 26.26 -25.48 15.42
CA THR A 235 27.32 -25.07 16.35
C THR A 235 27.08 -23.64 16.84
N GLY A 236 27.74 -23.28 17.94
CA GLY A 236 27.55 -21.99 18.62
C GLY A 236 26.45 -22.03 19.68
N THR A 237 25.93 -20.85 20.03
CA THR A 237 24.85 -20.68 21.02
C THR A 237 23.80 -19.76 20.44
N ALA A 238 22.57 -20.24 20.33
CA ALA A 238 21.43 -19.46 19.86
C ALA A 238 20.88 -18.59 20.99
N ASN A 239 20.47 -17.35 20.69
CA ASN A 239 19.44 -16.64 21.45
C ASN A 239 18.08 -16.97 20.84
N VAL A 240 17.16 -17.54 21.63
CA VAL A 240 15.83 -17.95 21.15
C VAL A 240 14.75 -17.09 21.81
N LEU A 241 14.19 -16.17 21.05
CA LEU A 241 13.13 -15.27 21.49
C LEU A 241 11.79 -15.64 20.85
N GLY A 242 10.71 -15.05 21.37
CA GLY A 242 9.39 -15.17 20.78
C GLY A 242 8.35 -15.25 21.87
N ASN A 243 7.58 -14.20 22.12
CA ASN A 243 6.42 -14.35 23.00
C ASN A 243 5.19 -14.80 22.23
N THR A 244 4.30 -15.54 22.89
CA THR A 244 3.10 -16.04 22.21
C THR A 244 1.84 -16.13 23.05
N GLY A 245 0.68 -16.20 22.41
CA GLY A 245 -0.60 -16.44 23.07
C GLY A 245 -1.10 -15.27 23.93
N ILE A 246 -0.64 -14.06 23.63
CA ILE A 246 -0.98 -12.85 24.39
C ILE A 246 -2.36 -12.34 23.97
N ASP A 247 -3.22 -12.02 24.94
CA ASP A 247 -4.56 -11.44 24.70
C ASP A 247 -4.77 -10.12 25.46
N LEU A 248 -5.02 -9.04 24.74
CA LEU A 248 -5.16 -7.69 25.29
C LEU A 248 -6.51 -7.05 24.96
N VAL A 249 -7.14 -6.45 25.97
CA VAL A 249 -8.13 -5.39 25.79
C VAL A 249 -7.55 -4.09 26.34
N LEU A 250 -7.24 -3.14 25.48
CA LEU A 250 -6.37 -2.03 25.82
C LEU A 250 -7.07 -0.66 25.76
N ARG A 251 -6.92 0.11 26.84
CA ARG A 251 -7.25 1.53 26.92
C ARG A 251 -6.12 2.30 27.59
N TYR A 252 -5.58 3.29 26.90
CA TYR A 252 -4.52 4.12 27.48
C TYR A 252 -4.52 5.55 26.95
N ASP A 253 -3.96 6.44 27.75
CA ASP A 253 -3.58 7.79 27.37
C ASP A 253 -2.06 7.86 27.31
N GLY A 254 -1.51 8.23 26.15
CA GLY A 254 -0.07 8.27 25.93
C GLY A 254 0.64 9.40 26.69
N ASN A 255 -0.11 10.24 27.42
CA ASN A 255 0.39 11.41 28.14
C ASN A 255 1.29 12.28 27.26
N ARG A 256 0.86 12.58 26.04
CA ARG A 256 1.64 13.35 25.05
C ARG A 256 2.37 14.56 25.66
N ALA A 257 1.68 15.36 26.47
CA ALA A 257 2.30 16.53 27.11
C ALA A 257 3.43 16.15 28.09
N GLY A 258 3.22 15.13 28.92
CA GLY A 258 4.21 14.64 29.88
C GLY A 258 5.30 13.76 29.27
N GLN A 259 5.14 13.27 28.04
CA GLN A 259 6.14 12.49 27.30
C GLN A 259 6.76 13.27 26.13
N ALA A 260 6.82 14.61 26.19
CA ALA A 260 7.40 15.43 25.12
C ALA A 260 8.85 14.98 24.78
N PRO A 261 9.20 14.74 23.49
CA PRO A 261 10.54 14.26 23.09
C PRO A 261 11.66 15.14 23.61
N GLU A 262 12.75 14.56 24.15
CA GLU A 262 13.91 15.33 24.58
C GLU A 262 14.77 15.67 23.34
N GLY A 263 15.09 16.95 23.10
CA GLY A 263 16.04 17.34 22.04
C GLY A 263 15.50 17.48 20.61
N GLY A 264 14.18 17.37 20.38
CA GLY A 264 13.54 17.58 19.07
C GLY A 264 13.08 16.29 18.37
N ALA A 265 12.31 16.43 17.30
CA ALA A 265 11.71 15.30 16.57
C ALA A 265 12.80 14.40 15.95
N GLY A 266 12.91 13.15 16.41
CA GLY A 266 13.72 12.10 15.79
C GLY A 266 14.71 11.36 16.71
N LEU A 267 15.11 11.91 17.86
CA LEU A 267 16.13 11.27 18.71
C LEU A 267 15.57 10.21 19.68
N ASP A 268 14.30 10.30 20.07
CA ASP A 268 13.68 9.46 21.12
C ASP A 268 12.50 8.61 20.64
N GLU A 269 12.30 8.47 19.33
CA GLU A 269 11.12 7.80 18.75
C GLU A 269 10.84 6.44 19.41
N TRP A 270 11.87 5.63 19.63
CA TRP A 270 11.79 4.30 20.25
C TRP A 270 11.51 4.26 21.76
N LEU A 271 11.91 5.31 22.50
CA LEU A 271 11.64 5.43 23.94
C LEU A 271 10.21 5.92 24.21
N ASP A 272 9.61 6.57 23.22
CA ASP A 272 8.29 7.21 23.30
C ASP A 272 7.18 6.39 22.60
N PHE A 273 7.40 5.10 22.29
CA PHE A 273 6.34 4.18 21.84
C PHE A 273 5.51 3.70 23.01
N PRO A 274 4.24 4.07 23.13
CA PRO A 274 3.44 3.60 24.26
C PRO A 274 3.21 2.09 24.24
N CYS A 275 3.19 1.44 23.08
CA CYS A 275 3.05 -0.01 22.95
C CYS A 275 4.04 -0.58 21.96
N GLN A 276 4.87 -1.52 22.44
CA GLN A 276 5.91 -2.14 21.64
C GLN A 276 5.81 -3.67 21.69
N PHE A 277 5.48 -4.29 20.56
CA PHE A 277 5.42 -5.75 20.45
C PHE A 277 6.47 -6.22 19.45
N VAL A 278 7.48 -6.95 19.93
CA VAL A 278 8.55 -7.46 19.07
C VAL A 278 8.76 -8.94 19.30
N ASN A 279 9.02 -9.69 18.23
CA ASN A 279 9.23 -11.13 18.30
C ASN A 279 8.00 -11.78 18.95
N VAL A 280 6.81 -11.53 18.38
CA VAL A 280 5.53 -11.99 18.94
C VAL A 280 4.77 -12.86 17.93
N GLY A 281 4.13 -13.91 18.43
CA GLY A 281 3.32 -14.85 17.65
C GLY A 281 1.95 -15.10 18.27
N ASN A 282 0.90 -15.38 17.51
CA ASN A 282 -0.41 -15.79 18.02
C ASN A 282 -0.97 -14.80 19.08
N MET A 283 -1.03 -13.52 18.74
CA MET A 283 -1.41 -12.45 19.66
C MET A 283 -2.72 -11.81 19.23
N ARG A 284 -3.59 -11.51 20.19
CA ARG A 284 -4.84 -10.77 19.99
C ARG A 284 -4.80 -9.42 20.70
N VAL A 285 -5.09 -8.33 20.00
CA VAL A 285 -5.15 -6.97 20.58
C VAL A 285 -6.46 -6.28 20.20
N HIS A 286 -7.33 -6.09 21.18
CA HIS A 286 -8.52 -5.27 21.06
C HIS A 286 -8.28 -3.92 21.75
N ALA A 287 -8.09 -2.84 20.97
CA ALA A 287 -7.78 -1.51 21.47
C ALA A 287 -8.95 -0.52 21.27
N PRO A 288 -10.03 -0.61 22.07
CA PRO A 288 -11.23 0.20 21.86
C PRO A 288 -11.04 1.71 22.03
N ALA A 289 -9.96 2.16 22.70
CA ALA A 289 -9.60 3.57 22.82
C ALA A 289 -8.13 3.79 23.18
N ILE A 290 -7.37 4.42 22.29
CA ILE A 290 -6.00 4.89 22.49
C ILE A 290 -5.95 6.37 22.14
N ARG A 291 -5.36 7.20 22.99
CA ARG A 291 -5.31 8.65 22.74
C ARG A 291 -4.03 9.34 23.20
N ASN A 292 -3.79 10.54 22.67
CA ASN A 292 -2.75 11.46 23.11
C ASN A 292 -1.35 10.80 23.17
N PHE A 293 -0.87 10.29 22.04
CA PHE A 293 0.46 9.69 21.92
C PHE A 293 1.32 10.44 20.89
N TRP A 294 2.65 10.33 20.98
CA TRP A 294 3.55 11.01 20.03
C TRP A 294 3.78 10.23 18.75
N TRP A 295 4.06 8.93 18.86
CA TRP A 295 4.53 8.14 17.71
C TRP A 295 3.52 7.05 17.34
N ARG A 296 3.85 5.78 17.57
CA ARG A 296 3.05 4.62 17.18
C ARG A 296 2.10 4.21 18.30
N GLY A 297 0.79 4.21 18.05
CA GLY A 297 -0.20 3.76 19.01
C GLY A 297 -0.05 2.27 19.34
N LEU A 298 0.16 1.44 18.31
CA LEU A 298 0.52 0.04 18.41
C LEU A 298 1.65 -0.26 17.42
N GLY A 299 2.83 -0.62 17.90
CA GLY A 299 3.95 -1.03 17.05
C GLY A 299 4.19 -2.54 17.12
N PHE A 300 4.25 -3.18 15.96
CA PHE A 300 4.54 -4.61 15.80
C PHE A 300 5.77 -4.80 14.93
N TRP A 301 6.70 -5.60 15.43
CA TRP A 301 7.96 -5.89 14.80
C TRP A 301 8.23 -7.37 14.84
N ASN A 302 8.68 -7.98 13.74
CA ASN A 302 8.93 -9.41 13.69
C ASN A 302 7.71 -10.17 14.27
N ALA A 303 6.54 -10.00 13.68
CA ALA A 303 5.27 -10.49 14.24
C ALA A 303 4.63 -11.59 13.38
N GLY A 304 3.96 -12.56 14.00
CA GLY A 304 3.29 -13.64 13.28
C GLY A 304 1.91 -13.93 13.84
N GLU A 305 0.91 -14.13 12.99
CA GLU A 305 -0.44 -14.56 13.43
C GLU A 305 -1.04 -13.58 14.46
N ILE A 306 -1.18 -12.31 14.05
CA ILE A 306 -1.68 -11.24 14.91
C ILE A 306 -3.12 -10.90 14.51
N ASP A 307 -4.04 -10.92 15.47
CA ASP A 307 -5.42 -10.48 15.29
C ASP A 307 -5.69 -9.18 16.06
N VAL A 308 -6.06 -8.13 15.33
CA VAL A 308 -6.47 -6.83 15.89
C VAL A 308 -7.93 -6.56 15.50
N PRO A 309 -8.92 -7.07 16.26
CA PRO A 309 -10.33 -6.95 15.87
C PRO A 309 -10.82 -5.51 15.74
N LEU A 310 -10.33 -4.64 16.63
CA LEU A 310 -10.66 -3.22 16.65
C LEU A 310 -9.52 -2.44 17.28
N CYS A 311 -9.10 -1.36 16.64
CA CYS A 311 -8.26 -0.33 17.22
C CYS A 311 -8.83 1.07 16.92
N ARG A 312 -8.86 1.94 17.94
CA ARG A 312 -9.30 3.34 17.80
C ARG A 312 -8.25 4.29 18.35
N PHE A 313 -7.83 5.23 17.53
CA PHE A 313 -6.78 6.19 17.83
C PHE A 313 -7.32 7.62 17.78
N TYR A 314 -6.94 8.43 18.75
CA TYR A 314 -7.27 9.86 18.80
C TYR A 314 -6.04 10.69 19.12
N ARG A 315 -5.71 11.65 18.26
CA ARG A 315 -4.62 12.62 18.46
C ARG A 315 -3.25 11.96 18.69
N GLY A 316 -2.76 11.24 17.68
CA GLY A 316 -1.41 10.67 17.66
C GLY A 316 -0.78 10.72 16.27
N SER A 317 0.42 10.14 16.10
CA SER A 317 1.11 10.17 14.79
C SER A 317 0.71 9.00 13.92
N VAL A 318 1.16 7.79 14.24
CA VAL A 318 0.83 6.56 13.51
C VAL A 318 -0.06 5.68 14.38
N GLY A 319 -1.24 5.29 13.91
CA GLY A 319 -2.18 4.49 14.70
C GLY A 319 -1.61 3.10 15.00
N ILE A 320 -1.45 2.28 13.97
CA ILE A 320 -0.87 0.94 14.04
C ILE A 320 0.20 0.74 12.97
N GLN A 321 1.36 0.19 13.35
CA GLN A 321 2.44 -0.12 12.41
C GLN A 321 2.90 -1.56 12.54
N PHE A 322 3.14 -2.19 11.39
CA PHE A 322 3.82 -3.46 11.23
C PHE A 322 5.10 -3.24 10.43
N ASP A 323 6.22 -3.73 10.95
CA ASP A 323 7.53 -3.60 10.32
C ASP A 323 8.35 -4.88 10.45
N SER A 324 8.91 -5.36 9.34
CA SER A 324 9.86 -6.47 9.25
C SER A 324 9.31 -7.84 9.69
N PHE A 325 9.39 -8.84 8.81
CA PHE A 325 8.96 -10.22 9.08
C PHE A 325 7.53 -10.37 9.61
N CYS A 326 6.63 -9.42 9.34
CA CYS A 326 5.23 -9.53 9.74
C CYS A 326 4.45 -10.43 8.77
N ASP A 327 3.74 -11.43 9.29
CA ASP A 327 2.96 -12.40 8.48
C ASP A 327 1.72 -12.90 9.25
N GLY A 328 0.67 -13.31 8.53
CA GLY A 328 -0.58 -13.77 9.12
C GLY A 328 -1.30 -12.67 9.90
N ILE A 329 -1.30 -11.44 9.38
CA ILE A 329 -1.83 -10.28 10.10
C ILE A 329 -3.28 -10.03 9.70
N ARG A 330 -4.17 -9.99 10.70
CA ARG A 330 -5.59 -9.65 10.55
C ARG A 330 -5.92 -8.40 11.35
N VAL A 331 -6.49 -7.41 10.69
CA VAL A 331 -7.07 -6.23 11.33
C VAL A 331 -8.55 -6.17 10.99
N GLY A 332 -9.42 -6.13 12.00
CA GLY A 332 -10.84 -5.89 11.79
C GLY A 332 -11.06 -4.44 11.39
N THR A 333 -11.18 -3.55 12.36
CA THR A 333 -11.38 -2.12 12.12
C THR A 333 -10.27 -1.28 12.75
N ALA A 334 -9.60 -0.45 11.94
CA ALA A 334 -8.69 0.58 12.40
C ALA A 334 -9.31 1.98 12.21
N LEU A 335 -9.54 2.70 13.31
CA LEU A 335 -10.10 4.04 13.30
C LEU A 335 -9.07 5.08 13.74
N GLY A 336 -8.83 6.11 12.94
CA GLY A 336 -7.94 7.22 13.28
C GLY A 336 -8.66 8.57 13.26
N THR A 337 -8.48 9.40 14.28
CA THR A 337 -9.03 10.75 14.30
C THR A 337 -7.97 11.73 14.77
N GLN A 338 -7.79 12.83 14.03
CA GLN A 338 -6.72 13.80 14.26
C GLN A 338 -5.33 13.13 14.28
N MET A 339 -5.08 12.25 13.30
CA MET A 339 -3.75 11.65 13.13
C MET A 339 -2.82 12.69 12.50
N SER A 340 -1.57 12.78 12.95
CA SER A 340 -0.56 13.64 12.30
C SER A 340 0.23 12.91 11.23
N ASP A 341 0.20 11.58 11.21
CA ASP A 341 0.73 10.72 10.16
C ASP A 341 -0.32 9.64 9.84
N ASP A 342 0.02 8.36 9.76
CA ASP A 342 -0.88 7.34 9.20
C ASP A 342 -1.89 6.73 10.19
N VAL A 343 -3.04 6.26 9.69
CA VAL A 343 -3.89 5.38 10.51
C VAL A 343 -3.24 4.00 10.66
N MET A 344 -2.74 3.46 9.55
CA MET A 344 -2.06 2.17 9.50
C MET A 344 -0.84 2.21 8.58
N ALA A 345 0.26 1.58 8.99
CA ALA A 345 1.48 1.47 8.20
C ALA A 345 1.95 0.00 8.09
N TRP A 346 2.35 -0.42 6.90
CA TRP A 346 2.83 -1.77 6.57
C TRP A 346 4.13 -1.70 5.78
N GLY A 347 5.21 -2.29 6.27
CA GLY A 347 6.45 -2.19 5.52
C GLY A 347 7.69 -2.83 6.09
N VAL A 348 8.81 -2.53 5.45
CA VAL A 348 10.15 -2.89 5.91
C VAL A 348 11.04 -1.66 5.81
N THR A 349 11.59 -1.25 6.94
CA THR A 349 12.57 -0.15 7.00
C THR A 349 13.98 -0.69 6.70
N ASP A 350 14.69 -0.02 5.77
CA ASP A 350 16.08 -0.29 5.38
C ASP A 350 16.98 0.05 6.55
N GLN A 351 18.10 -0.65 6.59
CA GLN A 351 18.90 -0.69 7.77
C GLN A 351 20.31 -0.28 7.42
N SER A 352 20.81 0.76 8.07
CA SER A 352 22.22 1.14 8.06
C SER A 352 23.11 0.13 8.83
N GLY A 353 22.59 -1.05 9.17
CA GLY A 353 23.28 -2.16 9.85
C GLY A 353 22.43 -3.45 9.86
N PRO A 354 22.94 -4.59 10.37
CA PRO A 354 22.25 -5.89 10.30
C PRO A 354 20.99 -6.02 11.18
N PHE A 355 20.80 -5.13 12.15
CA PHE A 355 19.72 -5.17 13.15
C PHE A 355 19.10 -3.80 13.44
N ALA A 356 19.25 -2.82 12.52
CA ALA A 356 18.75 -1.47 12.77
C ALA A 356 17.29 -1.49 13.23
N GLU A 357 16.98 -0.53 14.09
CA GLU A 357 15.72 -0.12 14.74
C GLU A 357 14.62 -1.18 15.03
N THR A 358 14.28 -2.08 14.11
CA THR A 358 13.01 -2.80 14.04
C THR A 358 13.11 -4.33 14.07
N ALA A 359 14.28 -4.97 13.97
CA ALA A 359 14.31 -6.41 13.61
C ALA A 359 15.24 -7.41 14.37
N PRO A 360 15.84 -7.13 15.54
CA PRO A 360 16.62 -8.15 16.26
C PRO A 360 15.72 -9.28 16.83
N PRO A 361 16.26 -10.50 17.01
CA PRO A 361 17.67 -10.86 16.80
C PRO A 361 17.93 -11.39 15.38
N SER A 362 16.89 -11.53 14.56
CA SER A 362 16.98 -12.21 13.25
C SER A 362 17.22 -11.27 12.06
N GLY A 363 17.25 -9.96 12.30
CA GLY A 363 17.32 -8.95 11.25
C GLY A 363 15.98 -8.80 10.50
N PRO A 364 15.90 -7.81 9.58
CA PRO A 364 14.70 -7.54 8.79
C PRO A 364 14.42 -8.67 7.81
N GLY A 365 13.17 -8.74 7.34
CA GLY A 365 12.79 -9.73 6.35
C GLY A 365 11.45 -9.47 5.71
N ASN A 366 11.18 -10.27 4.68
CA ASN A 366 9.98 -10.13 3.85
C ASN A 366 8.71 -10.21 4.67
N MET A 367 7.75 -9.38 4.28
CA MET A 367 6.40 -9.39 4.82
C MET A 367 5.59 -10.50 4.13
N GLY A 368 4.60 -11.01 4.85
CA GLY A 368 3.72 -12.06 4.34
C GLY A 368 2.34 -11.53 4.01
N THR A 369 1.31 -12.04 4.68
CA THR A 369 -0.08 -11.66 4.40
C THR A 369 -0.64 -10.65 5.39
N LEU A 370 -1.34 -9.64 4.85
CA LEU A 370 -2.15 -8.68 5.58
C LEU A 370 -3.60 -8.72 5.08
N SER A 371 -4.56 -8.89 6.00
CA SER A 371 -5.99 -8.74 5.73
C SER A 371 -6.60 -7.71 6.67
N VAL A 372 -7.20 -6.65 6.11
CA VAL A 372 -7.88 -5.60 6.86
C VAL A 372 -9.35 -5.52 6.45
N GLN A 373 -10.30 -5.46 7.40
CA GLN A 373 -11.71 -5.26 7.01
C GLN A 373 -12.03 -3.80 6.76
N VAL A 374 -11.61 -2.89 7.65
CA VAL A 374 -11.90 -1.45 7.55
C VAL A 374 -10.72 -0.63 8.05
N ILE A 375 -10.32 0.37 7.26
CA ILE A 375 -9.50 1.51 7.68
C ILE A 375 -10.35 2.77 7.48
N ASP A 376 -10.56 3.53 8.56
CA ASP A 376 -11.38 4.74 8.54
C ASP A 376 -10.76 5.85 9.38
N GLY A 377 -10.51 7.03 8.80
CA GLY A 377 -9.98 8.13 9.60
C GLY A 377 -9.58 9.39 8.86
N ASP A 378 -8.95 10.30 9.60
CA ASP A 378 -8.38 11.54 9.08
C ASP A 378 -6.85 11.49 9.22
N SER A 379 -6.14 11.49 8.09
CA SER A 379 -4.68 11.43 8.02
C SER A 379 -4.13 12.33 6.90
N PRO A 380 -3.17 13.23 7.21
CA PRO A 380 -2.57 14.10 6.19
C PRO A 380 -1.65 13.34 5.22
N THR A 381 -1.08 12.22 5.65
CA THR A 381 0.01 11.49 4.94
C THR A 381 -0.45 10.17 4.32
N GLY A 382 -1.45 9.50 4.89
CA GLY A 382 -1.98 8.23 4.39
C GLY A 382 -2.86 7.50 5.40
N MET A 383 -4.08 7.13 5.01
CA MET A 383 -4.86 6.18 5.83
C MET A 383 -4.16 4.82 5.89
N PHE A 384 -3.62 4.36 4.76
CA PHE A 384 -2.77 3.19 4.68
C PHE A 384 -1.42 3.54 4.03
N LYS A 385 -0.33 3.51 4.81
CA LYS A 385 1.03 3.67 4.29
C LYS A 385 1.66 2.32 3.98
N ILE A 386 2.35 2.25 2.85
CA ILE A 386 3.24 1.15 2.49
C ILE A 386 4.66 1.68 2.33
N TYR A 387 5.65 0.91 2.78
CA TYR A 387 7.06 1.31 2.70
C TYR A 387 7.92 0.05 2.60
N SER A 388 8.92 0.00 1.73
CA SER A 388 9.73 -1.19 1.55
C SER A 388 11.13 -0.85 1.10
N ALA A 389 12.11 -1.16 1.93
CA ALA A 389 13.51 -1.12 1.58
C ALA A 389 13.87 -2.07 0.43
N ALA A 390 14.93 -1.72 -0.31
CA ALA A 390 15.46 -2.53 -1.38
C ALA A 390 15.84 -3.93 -0.90
N GLY A 391 15.48 -4.95 -1.68
CA GLY A 391 15.74 -6.35 -1.36
C GLY A 391 14.64 -7.05 -0.55
N TYR A 392 13.61 -6.32 -0.10
CA TYR A 392 12.47 -6.89 0.62
C TYR A 392 11.17 -6.84 -0.19
N ASP A 393 10.27 -7.75 0.14
CA ASP A 393 8.94 -7.85 -0.45
C ASP A 393 7.83 -7.63 0.61
N LEU A 394 6.78 -6.91 0.22
CA LEU A 394 5.63 -6.60 1.06
C LEU A 394 4.53 -7.67 1.09
N GLY A 395 4.68 -8.73 0.28
CA GLY A 395 3.74 -9.84 0.23
C GLY A 395 2.35 -9.45 -0.30
N TYR A 396 1.31 -9.99 0.34
CA TYR A 396 -0.09 -9.87 -0.08
C TYR A 396 -0.89 -9.02 0.89
N MET A 397 -1.55 -7.98 0.37
CA MET A 397 -2.39 -7.08 1.14
C MET A 397 -3.83 -7.08 0.60
N ASP A 398 -4.82 -7.44 1.43
CA ASP A 398 -6.26 -7.33 1.14
C ASP A 398 -6.92 -6.35 2.11
N ILE A 399 -7.38 -5.21 1.57
CA ILE A 399 -8.09 -4.17 2.30
C ILE A 399 -9.56 -4.22 1.89
N GLY A 400 -10.46 -4.44 2.85
CA GLY A 400 -11.90 -4.44 2.65
C GLY A 400 -12.42 -3.05 2.29
N VAL A 401 -12.48 -2.16 3.28
CA VAL A 401 -12.95 -0.78 3.11
C VAL A 401 -11.85 0.18 3.52
N LEU A 402 -11.55 1.14 2.65
CA LEU A 402 -10.66 2.25 2.90
C LEU A 402 -11.44 3.55 2.70
N ARG A 403 -11.69 4.30 3.77
CA ARG A 403 -12.51 5.54 3.71
C ARG A 403 -12.07 6.57 4.72
N GLY A 404 -12.43 7.84 4.54
CA GLY A 404 -12.05 8.90 5.47
C GLY A 404 -11.54 10.15 4.77
N THR A 405 -10.79 11.00 5.47
CA THR A 405 -10.24 12.25 4.95
C THR A 405 -8.71 12.14 4.82
N GLY A 406 -8.17 12.60 3.68
CA GLY A 406 -6.74 12.57 3.38
C GLY A 406 -6.34 11.63 2.25
N ARG A 407 -5.07 11.21 2.22
CA ARG A 407 -4.56 10.27 1.21
C ARG A 407 -5.05 8.86 1.53
N GLY A 408 -5.49 8.12 0.52
CA GLY A 408 -5.96 6.75 0.70
C GLY A 408 -4.83 5.78 1.01
N VAL A 409 -4.09 5.43 -0.04
CA VAL A 409 -2.85 4.67 0.07
C VAL A 409 -1.67 5.56 -0.27
N SER A 410 -0.62 5.50 0.54
CA SER A 410 0.59 6.30 0.36
C SER A 410 1.83 5.41 0.43
N GLY A 411 2.60 5.37 -0.65
CA GLY A 411 3.93 4.77 -0.67
C GLY A 411 4.97 5.74 -0.11
N ASP A 412 5.91 5.23 0.67
CA ASP A 412 7.03 6.02 1.21
C ASP A 412 8.27 5.96 0.29
N SER A 413 8.67 7.11 -0.25
CA SER A 413 9.84 7.24 -1.13
C SER A 413 11.10 7.71 -0.42
N ASN A 414 11.10 7.80 0.92
CA ASN A 414 12.28 8.25 1.66
C ASN A 414 13.43 7.26 1.51
N VAL A 415 14.66 7.78 1.65
CA VAL A 415 15.87 6.96 1.67
C VAL A 415 15.76 5.98 2.83
N GLY A 416 16.09 4.72 2.55
CA GLY A 416 16.03 3.68 3.54
C GLY A 416 14.62 3.16 3.86
N VAL A 417 13.61 3.46 3.05
CA VAL A 417 12.28 2.82 3.15
C VAL A 417 11.67 2.59 1.76
N SER A 418 12.53 2.63 0.73
CA SER A 418 12.16 2.53 -0.69
C SER A 418 13.07 1.56 -1.45
N GLY A 419 12.59 1.08 -2.59
CA GLY A 419 13.26 0.15 -3.50
C GLY A 419 12.82 -1.32 -3.39
N GLY A 420 11.90 -1.66 -2.48
CA GLY A 420 11.39 -3.02 -2.32
C GLY A 420 10.21 -3.36 -3.25
N THR A 421 9.70 -4.58 -3.18
CA THR A 421 8.64 -5.09 -4.07
C THR A 421 7.34 -5.37 -3.32
N ALA A 422 6.25 -5.56 -4.04
CA ALA A 422 5.00 -6.07 -3.48
C ALA A 422 4.34 -7.08 -4.43
N GLN A 423 3.80 -8.18 -3.92
CA GLN A 423 3.13 -9.17 -4.77
C GLN A 423 1.71 -8.74 -5.15
N HIS A 424 0.95 -8.24 -4.17
CA HIS A 424 -0.46 -7.92 -4.39
C HIS A 424 -0.99 -6.85 -3.43
N LEU A 425 -1.76 -5.90 -3.95
CA LEU A 425 -2.63 -5.02 -3.17
C LEU A 425 -4.04 -5.06 -3.74
N ARG A 426 -5.01 -5.48 -2.91
CA ARG A 426 -6.45 -5.39 -3.23
C ARG A 426 -7.16 -4.44 -2.29
N ILE A 427 -8.02 -3.60 -2.85
CA ILE A 427 -8.94 -2.72 -2.11
C ILE A 427 -10.36 -3.00 -2.60
N ARG A 428 -11.21 -3.59 -1.75
CA ARG A 428 -12.57 -3.97 -2.17
C ARG A 428 -13.51 -2.76 -2.29
N SER A 429 -13.34 -1.76 -1.43
CA SER A 429 -14.12 -0.53 -1.46
C SER A 429 -13.26 0.67 -1.05
N PHE A 430 -13.09 1.61 -1.97
CA PHE A 430 -12.38 2.86 -1.75
C PHE A 430 -13.35 4.06 -1.71
N ASN A 431 -13.33 4.83 -0.62
CA ASN A 431 -14.17 6.02 -0.44
C ASN A 431 -13.45 7.06 0.43
N ALA A 432 -12.36 7.63 -0.09
CA ALA A 432 -11.58 8.66 0.59
C ALA A 432 -11.87 10.06 0.04
N SER A 433 -11.75 11.05 0.92
CA SER A 433 -11.95 12.47 0.68
C SER A 433 -10.60 13.19 0.83
N PRO A 434 -9.83 13.47 -0.24
CA PRO A 434 -8.51 14.09 -0.10
C PRO A 434 -8.59 15.47 0.58
N GLY A 435 -8.06 15.57 1.81
CA GLY A 435 -8.17 16.77 2.66
C GLY A 435 -7.45 18.03 2.13
N GLU A 436 -6.54 17.91 1.16
CA GLU A 436 -5.72 19.02 0.63
C GLU A 436 -5.50 18.93 -0.89
N ALA A 437 -5.42 20.08 -1.57
CA ALA A 437 -5.22 20.17 -3.03
C ALA A 437 -3.96 19.41 -3.48
N GLY A 438 -4.08 18.56 -4.52
CA GLY A 438 -2.96 17.76 -5.03
C GLY A 438 -2.71 16.42 -4.32
N HIS A 439 -3.59 16.00 -3.40
CA HIS A 439 -3.51 14.69 -2.75
C HIS A 439 -4.26 13.59 -3.52
N PHE A 440 -3.71 12.37 -3.49
CA PHE A 440 -4.07 11.23 -4.34
C PHE A 440 -4.91 10.18 -3.59
N GLY A 441 -5.77 9.46 -4.31
CA GLY A 441 -6.46 8.30 -3.76
C GLY A 441 -5.50 7.14 -3.46
N ILE A 442 -4.66 6.76 -4.43
CA ILE A 442 -3.63 5.72 -4.28
C ILE A 442 -2.33 6.21 -4.92
N ASN A 443 -1.27 6.37 -4.12
CA ASN A 443 0.09 6.62 -4.56
C ASN A 443 0.97 5.49 -4.03
N LEU A 444 1.78 4.87 -4.89
CA LEU A 444 2.63 3.73 -4.54
C LEU A 444 4.12 4.07 -4.66
N ALA A 445 4.46 5.36 -4.55
CA ALA A 445 5.85 5.81 -4.62
C ALA A 445 6.75 5.03 -3.64
N GLY A 446 7.98 4.73 -4.05
CA GLY A 446 8.97 4.05 -3.22
C GLY A 446 9.07 2.53 -3.42
N LEU A 447 8.15 1.86 -4.12
CA LEU A 447 8.37 0.45 -4.50
C LEU A 447 9.15 0.33 -5.81
N ALA A 448 10.01 -0.68 -5.98
CA ALA A 448 10.68 -0.99 -7.25
C ALA A 448 9.79 -1.74 -8.25
N SER A 449 8.87 -2.59 -7.77
CA SER A 449 7.89 -3.26 -8.62
C SER A 449 6.67 -3.75 -7.83
N MET A 450 5.58 -4.01 -8.55
CA MET A 450 4.40 -4.67 -7.99
C MET A 450 3.85 -5.73 -8.94
N GLY A 451 3.44 -6.88 -8.40
CA GLY A 451 2.74 -7.91 -9.17
C GLY A 451 1.36 -7.42 -9.62
N SER A 452 0.44 -7.19 -8.68
CA SER A 452 -0.92 -6.78 -9.02
C SER A 452 -1.55 -5.77 -8.07
N LEU A 453 -2.29 -4.83 -8.65
CA LEU A 453 -3.16 -3.90 -7.95
C LEU A 453 -4.62 -4.13 -8.37
N VAL A 454 -5.51 -4.34 -7.41
CA VAL A 454 -6.94 -4.55 -7.65
C VAL A 454 -7.78 -3.59 -6.83
N VAL A 455 -8.71 -2.88 -7.46
CA VAL A 455 -9.71 -2.05 -6.79
C VAL A 455 -11.11 -2.43 -7.28
N ASP A 456 -11.92 -3.07 -6.43
CA ASP A 456 -13.20 -3.66 -6.87
C ASP A 456 -14.34 -2.64 -6.94
N ALA A 457 -14.29 -1.61 -6.12
CA ALA A 457 -15.22 -0.49 -6.14
C ALA A 457 -14.51 0.75 -5.59
N SER A 458 -14.68 1.88 -6.29
CA SER A 458 -14.20 3.17 -5.79
C SER A 458 -15.28 4.22 -6.02
N VAL A 459 -15.64 4.95 -4.97
CA VAL A 459 -16.48 6.13 -5.05
C VAL A 459 -15.65 7.32 -4.62
N ASP A 460 -15.31 8.16 -5.59
CA ASP A 460 -14.67 9.45 -5.32
C ASP A 460 -15.78 10.48 -5.13
N ASN A 461 -16.03 10.86 -3.88
CA ASN A 461 -17.03 11.84 -3.49
C ASN A 461 -16.39 13.25 -3.40
N TYR A 462 -15.96 13.88 -4.51
CA TYR A 462 -15.22 15.15 -4.38
C TYR A 462 -15.60 16.30 -5.33
N SER A 463 -15.60 17.52 -4.78
CA SER A 463 -15.91 18.79 -5.48
C SER A 463 -14.69 19.72 -5.62
N GLY A 464 -13.47 19.19 -5.76
CA GLY A 464 -12.19 19.94 -5.75
C GLY A 464 -11.13 19.47 -6.76
N GLN A 465 -9.93 20.08 -6.79
CA GLN A 465 -8.84 19.80 -7.75
C GLN A 465 -8.02 18.51 -7.47
N HIS A 466 -8.61 17.31 -7.55
CA HIS A 466 -7.90 16.08 -7.12
C HIS A 466 -8.04 14.91 -8.10
N GLN A 467 -7.08 13.98 -8.04
CA GLN A 467 -6.99 12.79 -8.88
C GLN A 467 -7.42 11.54 -8.11
N THR A 468 -8.23 10.69 -8.74
CA THR A 468 -8.67 9.43 -8.12
C THR A 468 -7.57 8.37 -8.07
N PHE A 469 -6.83 8.21 -9.18
CA PHE A 469 -5.74 7.24 -9.26
C PHE A 469 -4.53 7.76 -10.03
N PHE A 470 -3.35 7.59 -9.45
CA PHE A 470 -2.14 8.21 -9.97
C PHE A 470 -0.91 7.30 -9.76
N CYS A 471 -0.42 6.65 -10.83
CA CYS A 471 0.96 6.10 -10.86
C CYS A 471 1.92 7.23 -11.25
N ARG A 472 2.40 8.02 -10.28
CA ARG A 472 3.54 8.94 -10.47
C ARG A 472 4.77 8.40 -9.79
N ALA A 473 5.88 8.47 -10.54
CA ALA A 473 7.28 8.44 -10.12
C ALA A 473 7.55 7.76 -8.76
N ALA A 474 7.70 6.43 -8.80
CA ALA A 474 8.79 5.71 -8.13
C ALA A 474 8.64 4.18 -8.24
N ILE A 475 7.55 3.65 -8.84
CA ILE A 475 7.50 2.25 -9.28
C ILE A 475 7.82 2.11 -10.78
N PRO A 476 9.00 1.58 -11.12
CA PRO A 476 9.36 1.20 -12.50
C PRO A 476 8.33 0.31 -13.20
N SER A 477 7.73 -0.68 -12.51
CA SER A 477 6.83 -1.64 -13.15
C SER A 477 5.70 -2.16 -12.27
N ILE A 478 4.53 -2.34 -12.88
CA ILE A 478 3.38 -3.06 -12.31
C ILE A 478 2.92 -4.10 -13.33
N GLU A 479 2.84 -5.38 -12.97
CA GLU A 479 2.46 -6.42 -13.94
C GLU A 479 1.00 -6.28 -14.36
N SER A 480 0.09 -6.08 -13.41
CA SER A 480 -1.33 -5.88 -13.70
C SER A 480 -2.05 -4.92 -12.76
N ILE A 481 -3.02 -4.20 -13.32
CA ILE A 481 -3.91 -3.29 -12.63
C ILE A 481 -5.35 -3.62 -13.05
N ARG A 482 -6.23 -3.88 -12.08
CA ARG A 482 -7.66 -4.10 -12.31
C ARG A 482 -8.51 -3.14 -11.50
N PHE A 483 -9.33 -2.33 -12.16
CA PHE A 483 -10.36 -1.53 -11.50
C PHE A 483 -11.75 -1.95 -11.97
N SER A 484 -12.66 -2.08 -11.02
CA SER A 484 -14.07 -2.36 -11.27
C SER A 484 -14.93 -1.27 -10.62
N ASN A 485 -16.08 -0.96 -11.23
CA ASN A 485 -17.10 -0.08 -10.65
C ASN A 485 -16.59 1.28 -10.15
N HIS A 486 -15.72 1.92 -10.93
CA HIS A 486 -15.17 3.22 -10.57
C HIS A 486 -16.19 4.35 -10.79
N ARG A 487 -16.48 5.13 -9.75
CA ARG A 487 -17.35 6.30 -9.84
C ARG A 487 -16.60 7.52 -9.35
N SER A 488 -16.02 8.30 -10.27
CA SER A 488 -15.56 9.66 -9.97
C SER A 488 -16.75 10.60 -10.04
N MET A 489 -17.18 11.13 -8.89
CA MET A 489 -18.23 12.12 -8.81
C MET A 489 -17.61 13.52 -8.72
N THR A 490 -17.88 14.35 -9.73
CA THR A 490 -17.96 15.81 -9.66
C THR A 490 -16.69 16.62 -10.05
N TYR A 491 -17.01 17.82 -10.55
CA TYR A 491 -16.17 18.93 -11.03
C TYR A 491 -14.79 19.04 -10.36
N CYS A 492 -13.73 18.79 -11.13
CA CYS A 492 -12.36 19.10 -10.74
C CYS A 492 -11.97 20.43 -11.38
N ALA A 493 -11.83 21.50 -10.60
CA ALA A 493 -11.33 22.77 -11.13
C ALA A 493 -9.82 22.69 -11.50
N GLY A 494 -9.36 21.74 -12.33
CA GLY A 494 -7.94 21.51 -12.61
C GLY A 494 -7.69 20.50 -13.75
N THR A 495 -6.45 20.41 -14.20
CA THR A 495 -6.00 19.68 -15.42
C THR A 495 -5.87 18.15 -15.24
N TYR A 496 -6.54 17.56 -14.26
CA TYR A 496 -6.16 16.26 -13.73
C TYR A 496 -7.09 15.11 -14.18
N PRO A 497 -6.54 14.00 -14.73
CA PRO A 497 -7.31 12.84 -15.16
C PRO A 497 -7.82 11.94 -14.02
N GLY A 498 -8.80 11.08 -14.33
CA GLY A 498 -9.32 10.07 -13.39
C GLY A 498 -8.32 8.96 -13.09
N PHE A 499 -7.61 8.49 -14.12
CA PHE A 499 -6.53 7.50 -14.03
C PHE A 499 -5.30 8.01 -14.79
N GLN A 500 -4.11 8.00 -14.17
CA GLN A 500 -2.86 8.41 -14.82
C GLN A 500 -1.72 7.42 -14.64
N VAL A 501 -0.95 7.20 -15.72
CA VAL A 501 0.35 6.50 -15.73
C VAL A 501 1.40 7.46 -16.29
N GLU A 502 2.45 7.73 -15.53
CA GLU A 502 3.51 8.66 -15.93
C GLU A 502 4.91 8.29 -15.40
N SER A 503 5.92 9.09 -15.75
CA SER A 503 7.28 9.06 -15.19
C SER A 503 7.95 7.68 -15.20
N SER A 504 7.98 7.03 -16.36
CA SER A 504 8.62 5.74 -16.62
C SER A 504 7.96 4.52 -15.95
N CYS A 505 6.79 4.70 -15.30
CA CYS A 505 5.95 3.59 -14.81
C CYS A 505 5.50 2.73 -16.02
N VAL A 506 5.84 1.43 -15.99
CA VAL A 506 5.39 0.45 -17.00
C VAL A 506 4.32 -0.45 -16.42
N VAL A 507 3.08 -0.30 -16.89
CA VAL A 507 1.98 -1.20 -16.59
C VAL A 507 1.91 -2.29 -17.66
N GLY A 508 1.93 -3.56 -17.26
CA GLY A 508 1.68 -4.68 -18.16
C GLY A 508 0.25 -4.65 -18.67
N ASP A 509 -0.68 -5.09 -17.83
CA ASP A 509 -2.11 -5.15 -18.16
C ASP A 509 -2.91 -4.16 -17.31
N LEU A 510 -3.60 -3.23 -17.96
CA LEU A 510 -4.59 -2.35 -17.33
C LEU A 510 -6.00 -2.77 -17.76
N PHE A 511 -6.78 -3.28 -16.82
CA PHE A 511 -8.16 -3.71 -17.03
C PHE A 511 -9.13 -2.82 -16.24
N LEU A 512 -10.08 -2.21 -16.94
CA LEU A 512 -11.12 -1.38 -16.34
C LEU A 512 -12.51 -1.91 -16.73
N SER A 513 -13.43 -1.96 -15.76
CA SER A 513 -14.83 -2.38 -15.96
C SER A 513 -15.82 -1.55 -15.13
N GLY A 514 -17.10 -1.55 -15.52
CA GLY A 514 -18.17 -0.89 -14.79
C GLY A 514 -18.42 0.55 -15.25
N ARG A 515 -18.22 1.54 -14.38
CA ARG A 515 -18.39 2.96 -14.72
C ARG A 515 -17.03 3.66 -14.74
N LEU A 516 -16.92 4.72 -15.52
CA LEU A 516 -15.75 5.59 -15.61
C LEU A 516 -16.22 7.01 -15.91
N SER A 517 -15.67 8.03 -15.28
CA SER A 517 -16.05 9.43 -15.50
C SER A 517 -14.84 10.23 -15.95
N ALA A 518 -14.96 10.98 -17.05
CA ALA A 518 -13.98 11.98 -17.45
C ALA A 518 -14.28 13.28 -16.71
N GLY A 519 -13.34 13.77 -15.88
CA GLY A 519 -13.52 15.00 -15.13
C GLY A 519 -13.89 16.21 -16.01
N VAL A 520 -14.64 17.16 -15.45
CA VAL A 520 -14.85 18.50 -16.05
C VAL A 520 -13.67 19.37 -15.65
N ALA A 521 -12.97 20.01 -16.58
CA ALA A 521 -11.94 21.00 -16.27
C ALA A 521 -12.23 22.35 -16.89
N SER A 522 -11.73 23.42 -16.25
CA SER A 522 -11.75 24.81 -16.75
C SER A 522 -10.73 25.07 -17.87
N SER A 523 -10.03 24.04 -18.35
CA SER A 523 -9.08 24.08 -19.47
C SER A 523 -9.14 22.77 -20.26
N ALA A 524 -8.99 22.84 -21.58
CA ALA A 524 -9.03 21.67 -22.46
C ALA A 524 -7.90 20.68 -22.11
N GLY A 525 -8.22 19.40 -21.85
CA GLY A 525 -7.19 18.35 -21.74
C GLY A 525 -7.39 17.22 -20.72
N VAL A 526 -8.46 17.19 -19.93
CA VAL A 526 -8.67 16.12 -18.93
C VAL A 526 -9.16 14.83 -19.60
N ALA A 527 -8.50 13.71 -19.29
CA ALA A 527 -8.87 12.38 -19.78
C ALA A 527 -9.35 11.46 -18.65
N ALA A 528 -10.24 10.51 -18.93
CA ALA A 528 -10.57 9.49 -17.94
C ALA A 528 -9.37 8.55 -17.70
N ILE A 529 -8.61 8.24 -18.76
CA ILE A 529 -7.35 7.51 -18.71
C ILE A 529 -6.29 8.33 -19.42
N ASN A 530 -5.17 8.56 -18.75
CA ASN A 530 -4.08 9.36 -19.25
C ASN A 530 -2.75 8.61 -19.13
N CYS A 531 -2.05 8.42 -20.24
CA CYS A 531 -0.67 7.93 -20.22
C CYS A 531 0.26 9.06 -20.66
N ALA A 532 1.01 9.64 -19.72
CA ALA A 532 1.77 10.87 -19.93
C ALA A 532 3.28 10.68 -19.76
N SER A 533 4.04 11.69 -20.17
CA SER A 533 5.50 11.81 -20.01
C SER A 533 6.32 10.63 -20.55
N THR A 534 6.76 9.69 -19.73
CA THR A 534 7.48 8.46 -20.16
C THR A 534 6.78 7.19 -19.70
N GLY A 535 5.55 7.31 -19.18
CA GLY A 535 4.75 6.16 -18.76
C GLY A 535 4.40 5.26 -19.93
N ARG A 536 4.18 3.97 -19.65
CA ARG A 536 3.77 2.97 -20.65
C ARG A 536 2.70 2.04 -20.11
N ILE A 537 1.68 1.78 -20.92
CA ILE A 537 0.71 0.70 -20.72
C ILE A 537 0.89 -0.29 -21.87
N LYS A 538 1.20 -1.56 -21.60
CA LYS A 538 1.35 -2.54 -22.69
C LYS A 538 -0.01 -2.96 -23.24
N ASN A 539 -0.94 -3.34 -22.37
CA ASN A 539 -2.30 -3.70 -22.78
C ASN A 539 -3.34 -2.93 -21.96
N LEU A 540 -4.13 -2.08 -22.61
CA LEU A 540 -5.31 -1.45 -22.04
C LEU A 540 -6.55 -2.20 -22.49
N THR A 541 -7.35 -2.69 -21.54
CA THR A 541 -8.67 -3.31 -21.79
C THR A 541 -9.76 -2.54 -21.06
N LEU A 542 -10.71 -1.99 -21.80
CA LEU A 542 -11.99 -1.51 -21.29
C LEU A 542 -13.05 -2.55 -21.61
N GLN A 543 -13.67 -3.15 -20.60
CA GLN A 543 -14.71 -4.16 -20.79
C GLN A 543 -15.95 -3.85 -19.96
N ASP A 544 -17.12 -3.83 -20.61
CA ASP A 544 -18.41 -3.55 -19.98
C ASP A 544 -18.36 -2.21 -19.21
N VAL A 545 -17.78 -1.19 -19.86
CA VAL A 545 -17.52 0.13 -19.27
C VAL A 545 -18.53 1.15 -19.79
N GLN A 546 -19.10 1.94 -18.88
CA GLN A 546 -19.85 3.15 -19.20
C GLN A 546 -18.99 4.39 -18.91
N ILE A 547 -18.64 5.17 -19.93
CA ILE A 547 -17.83 6.39 -19.81
C ILE A 547 -18.74 7.61 -19.81
N TYR A 548 -18.69 8.43 -18.76
CA TYR A 548 -19.41 9.69 -18.67
C TYR A 548 -18.50 10.86 -19.06
N GLY A 549 -19.01 11.78 -19.88
CA GLY A 549 -18.35 13.06 -20.13
C GLY A 549 -18.60 14.03 -18.96
N GLY A 550 -17.72 15.01 -18.79
CA GLY A 550 -17.89 16.04 -17.77
C GLY A 550 -19.23 16.79 -17.94
N GLY A 551 -19.99 16.93 -16.86
CA GLY A 551 -21.27 17.65 -16.83
C GLY A 551 -21.16 19.13 -17.23
N ALA A 552 -22.18 19.60 -17.94
CA ALA A 552 -22.27 20.96 -18.49
C ALA A 552 -22.44 22.03 -17.40
N TYR A 553 -21.48 22.94 -17.29
CA TYR A 553 -21.68 24.23 -16.64
C TYR A 553 -21.25 25.36 -17.59
N GLY A 554 -22.24 25.97 -18.26
CA GLY A 554 -22.23 27.38 -18.67
C GLY A 554 -21.38 27.85 -19.85
N SER A 555 -20.30 27.17 -20.27
CA SER A 555 -19.45 27.68 -21.36
C SER A 555 -19.10 26.63 -22.42
N ALA A 556 -19.26 27.00 -23.68
CA ALA A 556 -19.29 26.15 -24.87
C ALA A 556 -17.97 25.44 -25.28
N ASN A 557 -16.93 25.41 -24.43
CA ASN A 557 -15.57 25.03 -24.83
C ASN A 557 -14.86 23.99 -23.93
N TYR A 558 -15.55 23.34 -22.99
CA TYR A 558 -14.91 22.37 -22.09
C TYR A 558 -15.26 20.93 -22.47
N TYR A 559 -14.28 20.23 -23.05
CA TYR A 559 -14.43 18.84 -23.49
C TYR A 559 -13.43 17.92 -22.78
N GLY A 560 -13.93 16.82 -22.19
CA GLY A 560 -13.09 15.76 -21.62
C GLY A 560 -12.70 14.70 -22.66
N ARG A 561 -11.68 13.89 -22.43
CA ARG A 561 -11.25 12.77 -23.29
C ARG A 561 -11.52 11.44 -22.59
N GLY A 562 -11.82 10.37 -23.34
CA GLY A 562 -11.89 9.03 -22.76
C GLY A 562 -10.49 8.52 -22.39
N ILE A 563 -9.66 8.32 -23.41
CA ILE A 563 -8.27 7.89 -23.33
C ILE A 563 -7.41 8.96 -23.98
N ALA A 564 -6.34 9.38 -23.31
CA ALA A 564 -5.36 10.31 -23.85
C ALA A 564 -3.93 9.81 -23.68
N GLU A 565 -3.13 10.03 -24.73
CA GLU A 565 -1.68 9.94 -24.71
C GLU A 565 -1.09 11.34 -25.00
N PRO A 566 -1.01 12.25 -24.00
CA PRO A 566 -0.26 13.49 -24.17
C PRO A 566 1.22 13.19 -24.43
N ALA A 567 1.93 14.18 -24.97
CA ALA A 567 3.25 13.98 -25.55
C ALA A 567 4.22 13.19 -24.66
N GLY A 568 4.77 12.11 -25.21
CA GLY A 568 5.77 11.21 -24.59
C GLY A 568 5.23 9.89 -24.00
N GLY A 569 3.98 9.83 -23.54
CA GLY A 569 3.39 8.59 -23.01
C GLY A 569 3.06 7.57 -24.10
N ARG A 570 2.80 6.31 -23.71
CA ARG A 570 2.61 5.19 -24.63
C ARG A 570 1.57 4.15 -24.16
N ILE A 571 0.60 3.81 -24.99
CA ILE A 571 -0.22 2.59 -24.83
C ILE A 571 0.01 1.69 -26.04
N ASP A 572 0.53 0.46 -25.89
CA ASP A 572 0.87 -0.38 -27.06
C ASP A 572 -0.40 -0.91 -27.74
N ARG A 573 -1.33 -1.44 -26.95
CA ARG A 573 -2.59 -2.03 -27.41
C ARG A 573 -3.76 -1.50 -26.61
N ILE A 574 -4.82 -1.09 -27.31
CA ILE A 574 -6.10 -0.68 -26.74
C ILE A 574 -7.20 -1.66 -27.17
N MET A 575 -7.93 -2.23 -26.23
CA MET A 575 -9.06 -3.11 -26.47
C MET A 575 -10.32 -2.56 -25.81
N LEU A 576 -11.32 -2.26 -26.63
CA LEU A 576 -12.63 -1.75 -26.21
C LEU A 576 -13.67 -2.86 -26.42
N ARG A 577 -14.31 -3.32 -25.34
CA ARG A 577 -15.32 -4.37 -25.32
C ARG A 577 -16.58 -3.87 -24.62
N ASN A 578 -17.73 -3.82 -25.29
CA ASN A 578 -19.00 -3.39 -24.69
C ASN A 578 -18.88 -2.02 -23.98
N VAL A 579 -18.26 -1.03 -24.64
CA VAL A 579 -18.09 0.32 -24.06
C VAL A 579 -19.31 1.17 -24.41
N THR A 580 -19.93 1.80 -23.43
CA THR A 580 -21.03 2.74 -23.63
C THR A 580 -20.56 4.15 -23.31
N LEU A 581 -20.73 5.10 -24.24
CA LEU A 581 -20.53 6.52 -23.96
C LEU A 581 -21.84 7.10 -23.44
N ALA A 582 -21.85 7.51 -22.18
CA ALA A 582 -23.00 8.07 -21.47
C ALA A 582 -23.00 9.60 -21.49
N ASP A 583 -24.14 10.21 -21.15
CA ASP A 583 -24.40 11.65 -21.20
C ASP A 583 -23.21 12.52 -20.75
N GLY A 584 -22.73 13.40 -21.63
CA GLY A 584 -21.64 14.35 -21.37
C GLY A 584 -20.86 14.74 -22.63
N GLN A 585 -20.17 15.89 -22.59
CA GLN A 585 -19.35 16.39 -23.71
C GLN A 585 -17.95 15.74 -23.68
N LEU A 586 -17.72 14.74 -24.53
CA LEU A 586 -16.38 14.21 -24.80
C LEU A 586 -15.80 14.85 -26.07
N ASP A 587 -14.52 15.25 -26.08
CA ASP A 587 -13.78 15.68 -27.26
C ASP A 587 -13.52 14.49 -28.20
N SER A 588 -13.02 13.40 -27.60
CA SER A 588 -12.64 12.15 -28.24
C SER A 588 -12.67 10.98 -27.27
N LEU A 589 -13.03 9.78 -27.75
CA LEU A 589 -12.89 8.55 -26.94
C LEU A 589 -11.43 8.14 -26.84
N VAL A 590 -10.70 8.18 -27.95
CA VAL A 590 -9.25 7.94 -27.97
C VAL A 590 -8.55 9.11 -28.63
N ASN A 591 -7.60 9.69 -27.91
CA ASN A 591 -6.78 10.81 -28.35
C ASN A 591 -5.29 10.48 -28.26
N LEU A 592 -4.65 10.31 -29.41
CA LEU A 592 -3.23 9.98 -29.51
C LEU A 592 -2.42 11.24 -29.81
N GLY A 593 -1.56 11.65 -28.87
CA GLY A 593 -0.71 12.82 -28.98
C GLY A 593 0.67 12.53 -29.58
N GLY A 594 1.47 13.60 -29.75
CA GLY A 594 2.81 13.53 -30.33
C GLY A 594 3.76 12.65 -29.50
N GLY A 595 4.08 11.45 -30.00
CA GLY A 595 4.94 10.49 -29.30
C GLY A 595 4.31 9.12 -29.05
N SER A 596 2.99 8.98 -29.18
CA SER A 596 2.25 7.71 -29.03
C SER A 596 2.89 6.54 -29.81
N THR A 597 2.92 5.31 -29.30
CA THR A 597 3.36 4.14 -30.10
C THR A 597 2.36 3.00 -30.04
N THR A 598 1.08 3.36 -29.92
CA THR A 598 -0.01 2.42 -30.10
C THR A 598 0.11 1.75 -31.45
N THR A 599 0.12 0.43 -31.46
CA THR A 599 0.21 -0.38 -32.68
C THR A 599 -1.15 -0.93 -33.07
N GLU A 600 -2.05 -1.11 -32.11
CA GLU A 600 -3.31 -1.81 -32.30
C GLU A 600 -4.44 -1.26 -31.43
N ILE A 601 -5.58 -0.99 -32.06
CA ILE A 601 -6.84 -0.64 -31.41
C ILE A 601 -7.91 -1.64 -31.86
N ILE A 602 -8.52 -2.35 -30.92
CA ILE A 602 -9.58 -3.32 -31.18
C ILE A 602 -10.89 -2.80 -30.59
N VAL A 603 -11.92 -2.70 -31.43
CA VAL A 603 -13.24 -2.19 -31.09
C VAL A 603 -14.28 -3.29 -31.26
N ASN A 604 -14.85 -3.75 -30.15
CA ASN A 604 -15.88 -4.78 -30.12
C ASN A 604 -17.06 -4.33 -29.25
N GLY A 605 -18.09 -3.76 -29.88
CA GLY A 605 -19.30 -3.32 -29.19
C GLY A 605 -19.10 -1.99 -28.48
N VAL A 606 -18.87 -0.91 -29.24
CA VAL A 606 -18.93 0.44 -28.66
C VAL A 606 -20.22 1.12 -29.07
N ASN A 607 -20.99 1.60 -28.11
CA ASN A 607 -22.27 2.26 -28.32
C ASN A 607 -22.25 3.67 -27.70
N GLN A 608 -22.65 4.67 -28.47
CA GLN A 608 -22.97 5.99 -27.91
C GLN A 608 -24.44 6.00 -27.48
N GLY A 609 -24.71 6.27 -26.20
CA GLY A 609 -26.05 6.26 -25.62
C GLY A 609 -27.01 7.29 -26.24
N LEU A 610 -28.32 7.11 -26.01
CA LEU A 610 -29.38 8.05 -26.35
C LEU A 610 -29.18 9.36 -25.58
N VAL A 611 -28.60 10.37 -26.23
CA VAL A 611 -28.64 11.75 -25.73
C VAL A 611 -30.03 12.29 -26.06
N ASP A 612 -30.75 12.80 -25.05
CA ASP A 612 -31.96 13.61 -25.25
C ASP A 612 -31.70 14.66 -26.34
N ASP A 613 -32.63 14.85 -27.28
CA ASP A 613 -32.57 15.70 -28.50
C ASP A 613 -32.16 17.19 -28.29
N THR A 614 -31.77 17.58 -27.09
CA THR A 614 -31.20 18.90 -26.82
C THR A 614 -29.82 19.08 -27.46
N PRO A 615 -29.49 20.27 -28.02
CA PRO A 615 -28.27 20.52 -28.81
C PRO A 615 -26.96 20.58 -27.99
N ARG A 616 -26.84 19.78 -26.92
CA ARG A 616 -25.75 19.86 -25.95
C ARG A 616 -24.51 19.17 -26.53
N GLY A 617 -23.59 19.98 -27.08
CA GLY A 617 -22.18 19.68 -27.43
C GLY A 617 -21.86 18.26 -27.87
N LYS A 618 -21.88 18.07 -29.19
CA LYS A 618 -21.53 16.82 -29.87
C LYS A 618 -20.05 16.49 -29.67
N PRO A 619 -19.67 15.21 -29.52
CA PRO A 619 -18.26 14.86 -29.56
C PRO A 619 -17.62 15.31 -30.87
N ALA A 620 -16.45 15.95 -30.75
CA ALA A 620 -15.73 16.49 -31.89
C ALA A 620 -15.18 15.36 -32.77
N SER A 621 -14.74 14.25 -32.17
CA SER A 621 -14.34 13.03 -32.88
C SER A 621 -14.50 11.76 -32.03
N PHE A 622 -14.48 10.56 -32.62
CA PHE A 622 -14.41 9.30 -31.84
C PHE A 622 -12.94 8.86 -31.65
N PHE A 623 -12.16 8.87 -32.72
CA PHE A 623 -10.70 8.76 -32.72
C PHE A 623 -10.06 10.07 -33.21
N ASN A 624 -9.10 10.58 -32.45
CA ASN A 624 -8.27 11.71 -32.83
C ASN A 624 -6.79 11.33 -32.74
N ASP A 625 -6.08 11.38 -33.87
CA ASP A 625 -4.63 11.20 -33.91
C ASP A 625 -3.95 12.46 -34.45
N ASN A 626 -3.08 13.03 -33.61
CA ASN A 626 -2.27 14.20 -33.92
C ASN A 626 -0.75 13.87 -33.91
N SER A 627 -0.38 12.58 -33.97
CA SER A 627 1.01 12.13 -33.82
C SER A 627 1.83 12.24 -35.12
N SER A 628 3.13 12.52 -35.01
CA SER A 628 4.04 12.54 -36.16
C SER A 628 4.75 11.19 -36.35
N ALA A 629 4.65 10.65 -37.58
CA ALA A 629 5.42 9.56 -38.20
C ALA A 629 5.11 8.09 -37.83
N LYS A 630 3.83 7.68 -37.69
CA LYS A 630 3.48 6.37 -37.10
C LYS A 630 2.37 5.56 -37.76
N SER A 631 2.41 4.25 -37.53
CA SER A 631 1.46 3.30 -38.12
C SER A 631 0.72 2.51 -37.05
N PHE A 632 -0.61 2.51 -37.10
CA PHE A 632 -1.45 1.70 -36.23
C PHE A 632 -2.64 1.12 -37.00
N GLN A 633 -3.15 0.00 -36.49
CA GLN A 633 -4.32 -0.67 -37.03
C GLN A 633 -5.52 -0.49 -36.08
N VAL A 634 -6.67 -0.16 -36.65
CA VAL A 634 -7.96 -0.19 -35.96
C VAL A 634 -8.77 -1.36 -36.52
N ALA A 635 -9.11 -2.32 -35.67
CA ALA A 635 -9.98 -3.45 -36.00
C ALA A 635 -11.37 -3.26 -35.35
N ILE A 636 -12.44 -3.28 -36.14
CA ILE A 636 -13.82 -2.98 -35.69
C ILE A 636 -14.74 -4.15 -35.99
N SER A 637 -15.50 -4.59 -35.01
CA SER A 637 -16.53 -5.64 -35.16
C SER A 637 -17.95 -5.17 -34.82
N ALA A 638 -18.07 -4.12 -33.99
CA ALA A 638 -19.33 -3.45 -33.73
C ALA A 638 -19.06 -2.05 -33.18
N LEU A 639 -19.49 -1.01 -33.90
CA LEU A 639 -19.33 0.39 -33.51
C LEU A 639 -20.60 1.16 -33.90
N SER A 640 -21.36 1.61 -32.90
CA SER A 640 -22.54 2.44 -33.08
C SER A 640 -22.28 3.85 -32.58
N VAL A 641 -22.25 4.82 -33.50
CA VAL A 641 -21.99 6.23 -33.18
C VAL A 641 -23.20 7.08 -33.56
N ARG A 642 -23.63 7.96 -32.67
CA ARG A 642 -24.80 8.84 -32.83
C ARG A 642 -24.37 10.30 -32.70
N ASP A 643 -24.77 11.14 -33.64
CA ASP A 643 -24.56 12.61 -33.58
C ASP A 643 -23.13 13.13 -33.36
N VAL A 644 -22.10 12.42 -33.84
CA VAL A 644 -20.74 12.99 -33.95
C VAL A 644 -20.67 14.12 -34.97
N ALA A 645 -19.93 15.19 -34.67
CA ALA A 645 -19.79 16.38 -35.50
C ALA A 645 -18.90 16.16 -36.76
N ASN A 646 -19.24 15.18 -37.59
CA ASN A 646 -18.60 14.78 -38.86
C ASN A 646 -17.25 14.03 -38.78
N ARG A 647 -16.87 13.41 -37.64
CA ARG A 647 -15.52 12.83 -37.48
C ARG A 647 -15.49 11.52 -36.65
N VAL A 648 -15.79 10.36 -37.22
CA VAL A 648 -15.52 9.09 -36.48
C VAL A 648 -14.01 8.91 -36.36
N PHE A 649 -13.29 9.10 -37.45
CA PHE A 649 -11.83 9.13 -37.48
C PHE A 649 -11.33 10.51 -37.91
N GLN A 650 -10.48 11.12 -37.08
CA GLN A 650 -9.73 12.33 -37.40
C GLN A 650 -8.23 12.01 -37.37
N PHE A 651 -7.59 12.03 -38.55
CA PHE A 651 -6.15 11.84 -38.70
C PHE A 651 -5.53 13.16 -39.14
N SER A 652 -4.70 13.76 -38.28
CA SER A 652 -4.06 15.07 -38.53
C SER A 652 -2.52 15.00 -38.55
N GLY A 653 -1.98 13.83 -38.20
CA GLY A 653 -0.56 13.50 -38.10
C GLY A 653 0.11 12.98 -39.39
N SER A 654 1.21 12.24 -39.24
CA SER A 654 1.92 11.55 -40.34
C SER A 654 2.14 10.06 -40.03
N GLY A 655 2.30 9.22 -41.07
CA GLY A 655 2.49 7.76 -40.92
C GLY A 655 1.45 6.91 -41.68
N THR A 656 1.27 5.62 -41.35
CA THR A 656 0.37 4.70 -42.10
C THR A 656 -0.74 4.11 -41.23
N HIS A 657 -1.99 4.48 -41.49
CA HIS A 657 -3.14 4.02 -40.72
C HIS A 657 -3.89 2.96 -41.49
N ARG A 658 -4.36 1.92 -40.80
CA ARG A 658 -5.23 0.90 -41.38
C ARG A 658 -6.49 0.74 -40.54
N VAL A 659 -7.65 0.96 -41.14
CA VAL A 659 -8.95 0.71 -40.51
C VAL A 659 -9.58 -0.50 -41.19
N VAL A 660 -9.84 -1.57 -40.44
CA VAL A 660 -10.53 -2.77 -40.92
C VAL A 660 -11.72 -3.03 -40.02
N GLY A 661 -12.90 -3.26 -40.60
CA GLY A 661 -14.02 -3.70 -39.79
C GLY A 661 -15.35 -3.84 -40.49
N SER A 662 -16.33 -4.29 -39.73
CA SER A 662 -17.73 -4.41 -40.11
C SER A 662 -18.62 -4.04 -38.93
N GLY A 663 -19.94 -3.93 -39.15
CA GLY A 663 -20.88 -3.65 -38.05
C GLY A 663 -20.78 -2.22 -37.52
N VAL A 664 -20.35 -1.30 -38.37
CA VAL A 664 -20.41 0.14 -38.09
C VAL A 664 -21.82 0.62 -38.36
N ALA A 665 -22.57 0.90 -37.30
CA ALA A 665 -23.92 1.43 -37.39
C ALA A 665 -23.95 2.93 -37.10
N ARG A 666 -24.76 3.65 -37.86
CA ARG A 666 -25.08 5.05 -37.58
C ARG A 666 -26.58 5.16 -37.34
N THR A 667 -26.98 5.65 -36.17
CA THR A 667 -28.36 6.03 -35.90
C THR A 667 -28.42 7.54 -35.77
N SER A 668 -29.09 8.24 -36.68
CA SER A 668 -29.42 9.66 -36.51
C SER A 668 -30.83 9.89 -37.05
N ALA A 669 -31.62 10.68 -36.33
CA ALA A 669 -32.98 11.07 -36.68
C ALA A 669 -33.05 12.34 -37.55
N LEU A 670 -31.91 12.95 -37.90
CA LEU A 670 -31.84 14.26 -38.58
C LEU A 670 -31.33 14.10 -40.02
N THR A 671 -32.23 14.35 -40.97
CA THR A 671 -32.26 13.77 -42.33
C THR A 671 -31.74 14.66 -43.47
N SER A 672 -30.72 15.53 -43.31
CA SER A 672 -30.41 16.48 -44.40
C SER A 672 -28.95 16.79 -44.77
N ALA A 673 -27.93 16.19 -44.14
CA ALA A 673 -26.53 16.36 -44.59
C ALA A 673 -25.78 15.02 -44.72
N PRO A 674 -24.88 14.85 -45.72
CA PRO A 674 -24.01 13.69 -45.80
C PRO A 674 -22.90 13.79 -44.74
N TYR A 675 -23.05 13.10 -43.62
CA TYR A 675 -22.03 13.06 -42.57
C TYR A 675 -20.91 12.08 -42.96
N ARG A 676 -19.66 12.48 -42.73
CA ARG A 676 -18.44 11.74 -43.13
C ARG A 676 -17.96 10.83 -41.99
N PHE A 677 -17.54 9.61 -42.35
CA PHE A 677 -16.97 8.59 -41.45
C PHE A 677 -15.50 8.89 -41.11
N ALA A 678 -14.70 9.21 -42.12
CA ALA A 678 -13.31 9.61 -41.94
C ALA A 678 -13.11 11.06 -42.41
N LEU A 679 -12.52 11.90 -41.58
CA LEU A 679 -12.06 13.24 -41.93
C LEU A 679 -10.54 13.24 -42.00
N LEU A 680 -10.01 13.43 -43.21
CA LEU A 680 -8.58 13.56 -43.47
C LEU A 680 -8.22 15.04 -43.40
N THR A 681 -7.81 15.54 -42.24
CA THR A 681 -7.70 16.98 -42.00
C THR A 681 -6.39 17.57 -42.54
N THR A 682 -5.24 17.11 -42.05
CA THR A 682 -3.91 17.75 -42.25
C THR A 682 -2.79 16.70 -42.14
N GLY A 683 -1.58 16.96 -42.66
CA GLY A 683 -0.39 16.08 -42.52
C GLY A 683 0.06 15.29 -43.76
N THR A 684 0.99 14.33 -43.57
CA THR A 684 1.60 13.48 -44.62
C THR A 684 1.30 11.98 -44.43
N HIS A 685 0.17 11.65 -43.80
CA HIS A 685 -0.24 10.27 -43.57
C HIS A 685 -0.75 9.56 -44.83
N SER A 686 -0.73 8.23 -44.76
CA SER A 686 -1.31 7.26 -45.68
C SER A 686 -2.35 6.44 -44.92
N THR A 687 -3.57 6.31 -45.44
CA THR A 687 -4.67 5.62 -44.76
C THR A 687 -5.30 4.59 -45.70
N SER A 688 -5.40 3.34 -45.24
CA SER A 688 -6.16 2.24 -45.85
C SER A 688 -7.43 1.98 -45.03
N ILE A 689 -8.54 1.70 -45.72
CA ILE A 689 -9.85 1.48 -45.11
C ILE A 689 -10.51 0.27 -45.79
N ASP A 690 -10.72 -0.81 -45.05
CA ASP A 690 -11.63 -1.91 -45.41
C ASP A 690 -12.80 -1.92 -44.42
N CYS A 691 -13.81 -1.11 -44.72
CA CYS A 691 -15.01 -0.97 -43.92
C CYS A 691 -16.19 -0.67 -44.88
N PRO A 692 -16.90 -1.69 -45.37
CA PRO A 692 -17.92 -1.51 -46.41
C PRO A 692 -19.09 -0.63 -45.94
N GLU A 693 -19.33 -0.53 -44.63
CA GLU A 693 -20.35 0.35 -44.05
C GLU A 693 -19.85 1.79 -43.81
N ALA A 694 -18.57 2.10 -44.08
CA ALA A 694 -17.99 3.42 -43.87
C ALA A 694 -18.34 4.41 -44.99
N TRP A 695 -18.99 5.52 -44.63
CA TRP A 695 -19.32 6.63 -45.53
C TRP A 695 -18.16 7.62 -45.62
N VAL A 696 -17.27 7.49 -46.58
CA VAL A 696 -16.11 8.37 -46.79
C VAL A 696 -16.39 9.37 -47.91
N ASP A 697 -16.02 10.63 -47.76
CA ASP A 697 -16.08 11.59 -48.87
C ASP A 697 -14.77 11.52 -49.68
N LEU A 698 -14.81 10.92 -50.88
CA LEU A 698 -13.65 10.84 -51.78
C LEU A 698 -13.37 12.16 -52.53
N GLY A 699 -14.10 13.24 -52.24
CA GLY A 699 -14.02 14.50 -52.98
C GLY A 699 -14.71 14.45 -54.34
N ALA A 700 -14.65 15.57 -55.07
CA ALA A 700 -15.33 15.75 -56.35
C ALA A 700 -14.81 14.83 -57.48
N ASN A 701 -13.68 14.12 -57.27
CA ASN A 701 -13.03 13.29 -58.27
C ASN A 701 -12.72 11.89 -57.71
N ALA A 702 -13.75 11.05 -57.58
CA ALA A 702 -13.66 9.76 -56.88
C ALA A 702 -12.64 8.76 -57.48
N GLY A 703 -12.27 8.90 -58.76
CA GLY A 703 -11.22 8.09 -59.40
C GLY A 703 -9.78 8.52 -59.06
N ALA A 704 -9.61 9.70 -58.45
CA ALA A 704 -8.36 10.24 -57.95
C ALA A 704 -8.59 10.72 -56.51
N PRO A 705 -8.73 9.78 -55.54
CA PRO A 705 -9.02 10.11 -54.15
C PRO A 705 -7.97 11.08 -53.57
N PRO A 706 -8.25 11.76 -52.45
CA PRO A 706 -7.25 12.53 -51.74
C PRO A 706 -5.97 11.72 -51.58
N ALA A 707 -4.81 12.31 -51.87
CA ALA A 707 -3.50 11.63 -51.91
C ALA A 707 -3.12 10.86 -50.63
N ARG A 708 -3.87 11.08 -49.54
CA ARG A 708 -3.70 10.43 -48.24
C ARG A 708 -4.48 9.12 -48.10
N LEU A 709 -5.38 8.77 -49.02
CA LEU A 709 -6.03 7.45 -49.06
C LEU A 709 -5.22 6.51 -49.95
N ALA A 710 -4.62 5.49 -49.35
CA ALA A 710 -3.79 4.51 -50.03
C ALA A 710 -4.41 3.10 -49.87
N PRO A 711 -5.34 2.71 -50.76
CA PRO A 711 -6.03 1.44 -50.64
C PRO A 711 -5.08 0.24 -50.80
N LEU A 712 -5.28 -0.78 -49.96
CA LEU A 712 -4.61 -2.08 -49.99
C LEU A 712 -5.48 -3.14 -50.72
N PRO A 713 -4.89 -4.23 -51.24
CA PRO A 713 -5.66 -5.32 -51.85
C PRO A 713 -6.78 -5.82 -50.92
N GLY A 714 -8.03 -5.81 -51.41
CA GLY A 714 -9.22 -6.24 -50.66
C GLY A 714 -10.02 -5.12 -50.00
N ASP A 715 -9.51 -3.89 -49.95
CA ASP A 715 -10.17 -2.74 -49.32
C ASP A 715 -11.50 -2.36 -50.01
N ARG A 716 -12.51 -2.04 -49.18
CA ARG A 716 -13.87 -1.63 -49.58
C ARG A 716 -14.36 -0.46 -48.73
N LEU A 717 -15.11 0.47 -49.34
CA LEU A 717 -15.78 1.58 -48.65
C LEU A 717 -17.02 2.08 -49.41
N PHE A 718 -17.78 3.00 -48.81
CA PHE A 718 -18.89 3.71 -49.48
C PHE A 718 -18.56 5.20 -49.65
N ASN A 719 -18.61 5.73 -50.88
CA ASN A 719 -18.43 7.15 -51.14
C ASN A 719 -19.69 7.94 -50.82
N ALA A 720 -19.57 8.94 -49.95
CA ALA A 720 -20.67 9.80 -49.51
C ALA A 720 -20.79 11.10 -50.31
N ASN A 721 -19.90 11.35 -51.28
CA ASN A 721 -19.95 12.56 -52.10
C ASN A 721 -21.13 12.53 -53.09
N GLY A 722 -21.86 13.64 -53.20
CA GLY A 722 -23.03 13.77 -54.07
C GLY A 722 -22.75 13.57 -55.57
N THR A 723 -21.51 13.74 -56.06
CA THR A 723 -21.15 13.56 -57.48
C THR A 723 -20.53 12.19 -57.82
N GLY A 724 -20.63 11.20 -56.93
CA GLY A 724 -20.07 9.86 -57.15
C GLY A 724 -20.45 8.85 -56.06
N GLN A 725 -21.65 8.99 -55.49
CA GLN A 725 -22.12 8.19 -54.36
C GLN A 725 -22.22 6.70 -54.74
N GLY A 726 -21.75 5.79 -53.88
CA GLY A 726 -21.82 4.36 -54.15
C GLY A 726 -20.75 3.55 -53.42
N ALA A 727 -20.78 2.23 -53.59
CA ALA A 727 -19.74 1.35 -53.06
C ALA A 727 -18.50 1.39 -53.96
N TYR A 728 -17.31 1.35 -53.35
CA TYR A 728 -16.03 1.37 -54.06
C TYR A 728 -15.15 0.21 -53.61
N ILE A 729 -14.42 -0.38 -54.57
CA ILE A 729 -13.35 -1.35 -54.34
C ILE A 729 -12.04 -0.83 -54.91
N ARG A 730 -10.93 -1.34 -54.38
CA ARG A 730 -9.62 -1.14 -55.01
C ARG A 730 -9.52 -1.95 -56.30
N VAL A 731 -9.13 -1.29 -57.39
CA VAL A 731 -8.83 -1.94 -58.68
C VAL A 731 -7.33 -1.94 -59.01
N ALA A 732 -6.56 -1.01 -58.44
CA ALA A 732 -5.10 -0.91 -58.58
C ALA A 732 -4.48 -0.17 -57.38
N ALA A 733 -3.14 -0.16 -57.27
CA ALA A 733 -2.45 0.56 -56.19
C ALA A 733 -2.77 2.06 -56.25
N GLY A 734 -3.33 2.62 -55.18
CA GLY A 734 -3.70 4.03 -55.11
C GLY A 734 -5.02 4.41 -55.80
N THR A 735 -5.78 3.45 -56.35
CA THR A 735 -6.98 3.74 -57.15
C THR A 735 -8.23 3.04 -56.62
N TRP A 736 -9.27 3.82 -56.35
CA TRP A 736 -10.63 3.35 -56.07
C TRP A 736 -11.46 3.34 -57.36
N SER A 737 -12.32 2.33 -57.53
CA SER A 737 -13.33 2.27 -58.59
C SER A 737 -14.69 1.98 -57.99
N ALA A 738 -15.74 2.57 -58.56
CA ALA A 738 -17.11 2.26 -58.18
C ALA A 738 -17.41 0.80 -58.55
N ILE A 739 -18.19 0.13 -57.69
CA ILE A 739 -18.72 -1.23 -57.94
C ILE A 739 -19.93 -1.15 -58.87
#